data_AF-A0A8T2JVY7-F1
#
_entry.id   AF-A0A8T2JVY7-F1
#
_cell.length_a   1.000
_cell.length_b   1.000
_cell.length_c   1.000
_cell.angle_alpha   90.00
_cell.angle_beta   90.00
_cell.angle_gamma   90.00
#
_symmetry.space_group_name_H-M   'P 1'
#
loop_
_entity.id
_entity.type
_entity.pdbx_description
1 polymer ?
#
loop_
_entity_poly.entity_id
_entity_poly.type
_entity_poly.pdbx_seq_one_letter_code
_entity_poly.pdbx_strand_id
1 'polypeptide(L)'
;MCRSVTFLLAVWLTPVYGSFESNTTGCRIIHPPRDGGIRYKGLTLSQVKAVETLPVDYEIEFVCRGEREVSGPKVRKCQHDGTWTDMDKPSRCFRRSDTSVRRTDSSRKRALHVGALFPMSGGWPGGQACHPAAQMALEDVNNRKDILPEYELRLIHHDSQCDPGQATRYLYELLYNDPIKIMLMPGCSSVSTLVAEAARMWHLIVLSYGSSSPALSNRQRFPTFFRTHPSATLHNPTRVQLFKKWGWTKIATIQQTTEVFTSTLDDLEERVKEAGIEITFRQSFFSDPAIPVKDLKRQDARIIVGLFYETEARKVFCEVYKERLFGKKYVWFLIGWYADNWFKIPDPAINCTVDEMTMAVEGHVTTEIVMLNPENTRGISNMTSQEFMEKLKRRLGENPDVTGGLQEAPLAYDAIWALALALNKTAYELSKMGLRLEDFNYNNKIISDEIYRAMNSSSFDGVSGHVVFDASGSRMAWTLIEQLQDGIYKKIGYYDSTKDNLSWYNNDKWIGGSPPADHTKVIITFRYLSQKLFISVSVLAGLGILLGFVCLSFNIYNSHVRYIQNSQPHLNNVTAAGCILALAAVFPLGLDGHHIEKWHFPLVCQARLWLLGLGFSLAYGSMFTKIWWIHTAFTKKDDKKERRKLSQTLEPWKLYTTVSLLLGLDIITLGIWQIVDPLHRSIEEFTKEEPRGDLDVLILPQLEHCSSLKMNTWLGIVYGSKGLLLLLGIFLAYETKSVSTEKINDHRAVGMAIYNVAVLCLITAPVTMILSSQQDASFAFSSLAIVFSAYITLVVLFVPKMRRLITRGEWQSEQQDTLKTGSSTNNNEEEKSRLLERENQELGRIIAEKEERVMELRQQLRSRRRPSVTTRDNCSENHFPNSSGAVSSLYQPGLPLARCLVAEGGDKLGRNSCDGSRVHLLYK
;
A
#
# COMPACT_ATOMS: atom_id res chain seq x y z
N MET A 1 -41.38 -50.43 18.17
CA MET A 1 -41.51 -50.07 16.73
C MET A 1 -40.19 -50.39 16.02
N CYS A 2 -40.17 -50.43 14.69
CA CYS A 2 -39.03 -50.69 13.78
C CYS A 2 -37.72 -49.93 14.13
N ARG A 3 -36.49 -50.35 13.73
CA ARG A 3 -36.02 -51.49 12.89
C ARG A 3 -34.48 -51.65 12.99
N SER A 4 -33.98 -52.88 12.79
CA SER A 4 -32.67 -53.31 12.19
C SER A 4 -31.33 -52.79 12.80
N VAL A 5 -30.17 -53.49 12.83
CA VAL A 5 -29.56 -54.61 12.04
C VAL A 5 -29.04 -54.10 10.66
N THR A 6 -27.83 -54.34 10.12
CA THR A 6 -26.86 -55.48 10.17
C THR A 6 -25.42 -55.06 9.74
N PHE A 7 -24.39 -55.69 10.33
CA PHE A 7 -23.16 -56.32 9.74
C PHE A 7 -22.20 -55.63 8.72
N LEU A 8 -20.89 -55.86 8.95
CA LEU A 8 -19.94 -56.76 8.22
C LEU A 8 -18.64 -56.83 9.09
N LEU A 9 -18.09 -57.98 9.55
CA LEU A 9 -17.33 -59.07 8.87
C LEU A 9 -16.00 -58.61 8.20
N ALA A 10 -14.88 -59.36 8.24
CA ALA A 10 -14.67 -60.79 8.56
C ALA A 10 -13.32 -61.04 9.33
N VAL A 11 -13.26 -61.93 10.33
CA VAL A 11 -12.80 -63.35 10.30
C VAL A 11 -11.28 -63.57 10.15
N TRP A 12 -10.65 -64.21 11.16
CA TRP A 12 -9.93 -65.50 11.05
C TRP A 12 -9.28 -65.92 12.40
N LEU A 13 -9.62 -67.12 12.88
CA LEU A 13 -8.70 -68.16 13.40
C LEU A 13 -9.50 -69.36 13.97
N THR A 14 -9.02 -70.58 13.72
CA THR A 14 -9.65 -71.84 14.13
C THR A 14 -8.90 -72.51 15.29
N PRO A 15 -9.58 -73.29 16.15
CA PRO A 15 -8.92 -74.11 17.16
C PRO A 15 -8.41 -75.43 16.56
N VAL A 16 -7.31 -75.95 17.10
CA VAL A 16 -6.81 -77.31 16.86
C VAL A 16 -6.56 -77.99 18.20
N TYR A 17 -7.10 -79.19 18.38
CA TYR A 17 -6.84 -80.04 19.55
C TYR A 17 -5.49 -80.76 19.37
N GLY A 18 -4.67 -80.78 20.43
CA GLY A 18 -3.40 -81.52 20.46
C GLY A 18 -2.97 -81.79 21.91
N SER A 19 -2.90 -83.07 22.28
CA SER A 19 -2.48 -83.51 23.61
C SER A 19 -0.97 -83.39 23.81
N PHE A 20 -0.53 -83.04 25.01
CA PHE A 20 0.85 -83.29 25.46
C PHE A 20 0.87 -83.79 26.91
N GLU A 21 1.90 -84.59 27.22
CA GLU A 21 1.99 -85.41 28.43
C GLU A 21 2.47 -84.65 29.66
N SER A 22 2.26 -85.24 30.84
CA SER A 22 2.70 -84.69 32.12
C SER A 22 4.22 -84.76 32.27
N ASN A 23 4.88 -83.60 32.38
CA ASN A 23 6.20 -83.48 32.98
C ASN A 23 6.26 -82.21 33.84
N THR A 24 6.40 -82.37 35.15
CA THR A 24 6.35 -81.26 36.12
C THR A 24 7.69 -80.52 36.17
N THR A 25 7.91 -79.62 35.21
CA THR A 25 9.05 -78.69 35.21
C THR A 25 8.77 -77.50 36.12
N GLY A 26 9.37 -77.52 37.31
CA GLY A 26 9.20 -76.48 38.32
C GLY A 26 10.09 -76.68 39.54
N CYS A 27 10.49 -75.58 40.17
CA CYS A 27 11.50 -75.58 41.23
C CYS A 27 10.90 -75.87 42.59
N ARG A 28 11.56 -76.71 43.40
CA ARG A 28 11.14 -76.99 44.77
C ARG A 28 11.26 -75.75 45.66
N ILE A 29 10.34 -75.63 46.63
CA ILE A 29 10.31 -74.55 47.61
C ILE A 29 11.57 -74.57 48.51
N ILE A 30 12.27 -73.43 48.58
CA ILE A 30 13.40 -73.22 49.50
C ILE A 30 12.87 -72.88 50.90
N HIS A 31 13.32 -73.57 51.95
CA HIS A 31 12.96 -73.20 53.32
C HIS A 31 13.82 -72.00 53.82
N PRO A 32 13.23 -71.06 54.59
CA PRO A 32 13.93 -69.85 55.01
C PRO A 32 15.05 -70.11 56.03
N PRO A 33 16.18 -69.39 55.96
CA PRO A 33 17.27 -69.50 56.95
C PRO A 33 16.85 -68.91 58.30
N ARG A 34 17.42 -69.42 59.41
CA ARG A 34 17.06 -69.05 60.80
C ARG A 34 17.00 -67.53 61.08
N ASP A 35 17.86 -66.76 60.43
CA ASP A 35 18.02 -65.31 60.65
C ASP A 35 17.23 -64.41 59.66
N GLY A 36 16.38 -65.00 58.81
CA GLY A 36 15.64 -64.29 57.77
C GLY A 36 14.30 -64.94 57.38
N GLY A 37 13.86 -64.67 56.16
CA GLY A 37 12.64 -65.17 55.55
C GLY A 37 12.71 -65.11 54.03
N ILE A 38 11.78 -65.80 53.36
CA ILE A 38 11.63 -65.79 51.91
C ILE A 38 10.20 -65.36 51.58
N ARG A 39 10.05 -64.39 50.68
CA ARG A 39 8.77 -63.87 50.20
C ARG A 39 8.47 -64.45 48.82
N TYR A 40 7.35 -65.15 48.74
CA TYR A 40 6.78 -65.70 47.51
C TYR A 40 5.82 -64.67 46.91
N LYS A 41 6.07 -64.21 45.68
CA LYS A 41 5.23 -63.18 45.05
C LYS A 41 3.84 -63.74 44.71
N GLY A 42 2.81 -63.25 45.39
CA GLY A 42 1.41 -63.62 45.13
C GLY A 42 0.90 -64.89 45.83
N LEU A 43 1.67 -65.52 46.72
CA LEU A 43 1.20 -66.65 47.53
C LEU A 43 1.05 -66.28 49.00
N THR A 44 -0.02 -66.75 49.64
CA THR A 44 -0.25 -66.59 51.08
C THR A 44 0.49 -67.65 51.91
N LEU A 45 0.69 -67.39 53.20
CA LEU A 45 1.42 -68.27 54.13
C LEU A 45 0.79 -69.66 54.33
N SER A 46 -0.48 -69.84 53.99
CA SER A 46 -1.16 -71.14 53.92
C SER A 46 -0.92 -71.84 52.57
N GLN A 47 -1.01 -71.12 51.45
CA GLN A 47 -0.74 -71.67 50.12
C GLN A 47 0.72 -72.13 49.97
N VAL A 48 1.70 -71.40 50.51
CA VAL A 48 3.13 -71.79 50.51
C VAL A 48 3.37 -73.12 51.25
N LYS A 49 2.47 -73.56 52.13
CA LYS A 49 2.54 -74.88 52.81
C LYS A 49 1.84 -76.02 52.06
N ALA A 50 1.08 -75.71 51.01
CA ALA A 50 0.28 -76.67 50.24
C ALA A 50 0.82 -76.89 48.81
N VAL A 51 1.96 -76.28 48.48
CA VAL A 51 2.66 -76.35 47.20
C VAL A 51 4.03 -76.97 47.44
N GLU A 52 4.46 -77.91 46.60
CA GLU A 52 5.82 -78.49 46.66
C GLU A 52 6.75 -77.90 45.59
N THR A 53 6.19 -77.57 44.41
CA THR A 53 6.91 -77.04 43.24
C THR A 53 6.28 -75.76 42.72
N LEU A 54 7.13 -74.80 42.34
CA LEU A 54 6.75 -73.53 41.75
C LEU A 54 7.06 -73.52 40.24
N PRO A 55 6.26 -72.84 39.40
CA PRO A 55 6.47 -72.84 37.96
C PRO A 55 7.81 -72.19 37.57
N VAL A 56 8.29 -72.52 36.37
CA VAL A 56 9.43 -71.83 35.75
C VAL A 56 9.16 -70.32 35.68
N ASP A 57 10.22 -69.52 35.72
CA ASP A 57 10.20 -68.05 35.79
C ASP A 57 9.61 -67.43 37.06
N TYR A 58 9.10 -68.23 38.01
CA TYR A 58 8.64 -67.73 39.31
C TYR A 58 9.78 -67.09 40.12
N GLU A 59 9.50 -65.97 40.79
CA GLU A 59 10.48 -65.21 41.58
C GLU A 59 10.23 -65.27 43.10
N ILE A 60 11.32 -65.44 43.85
CA ILE A 60 11.35 -65.37 45.32
C ILE A 60 12.32 -64.28 45.78
N GLU A 61 11.97 -63.58 46.86
CA GLU A 61 12.79 -62.51 47.46
C GLU A 61 13.24 -62.90 48.88
N PHE A 62 14.54 -62.82 49.16
CA PHE A 62 15.09 -62.98 50.50
C PHE A 62 14.90 -61.68 51.31
N VAL A 63 14.42 -61.83 52.55
CA VAL A 63 14.12 -60.72 53.46
C VAL A 63 14.74 -61.01 54.83
N CYS A 64 15.46 -60.04 55.40
CA CYS A 64 16.04 -60.16 56.74
C CYS A 64 15.13 -59.60 57.83
N ARG A 65 15.32 -60.04 59.07
CA ARG A 65 14.58 -59.53 60.24
C ARG A 65 15.38 -58.44 60.97
N GLY A 66 14.74 -57.31 61.26
CA GLY A 66 15.35 -56.16 61.95
C GLY A 66 16.34 -55.39 61.06
N GLU A 67 17.26 -54.67 61.70
CA GLU A 67 18.31 -53.84 61.07
C GLU A 67 19.44 -54.69 60.45
N ARG A 68 19.06 -55.57 59.52
CA ARG A 68 19.96 -56.51 58.84
C ARG A 68 19.76 -56.45 57.34
N GLU A 69 20.85 -56.37 56.59
CA GLU A 69 20.84 -56.35 55.13
C GLU A 69 21.16 -57.74 54.54
N VAL A 70 20.67 -58.01 53.33
CA VAL A 70 20.93 -59.26 52.59
C VAL A 70 22.28 -59.17 51.88
N SER A 71 23.24 -59.97 52.33
CA SER A 71 24.49 -60.23 51.62
C SER A 71 24.31 -61.44 50.71
N GLY A 72 24.23 -61.22 49.39
CA GLY A 72 24.04 -62.25 48.36
C GLY A 72 22.90 -61.91 47.39
N PRO A 73 22.51 -62.85 46.50
CA PRO A 73 21.40 -62.65 45.57
C PRO A 73 20.08 -62.40 46.32
N LYS A 74 19.56 -61.17 46.25
CA LYS A 74 18.32 -60.77 46.96
C LYS A 74 17.07 -61.43 46.36
N VAL A 75 17.04 -61.58 45.04
CA VAL A 75 15.96 -62.25 44.30
C VAL A 75 16.55 -63.48 43.61
N ARG A 76 15.78 -64.57 43.55
CA ARG A 76 16.09 -65.74 42.71
C ARG A 76 14.90 -66.08 41.82
N LYS A 77 15.19 -66.52 40.59
CA LYS A 77 14.20 -66.97 39.60
C LYS A 77 14.28 -68.49 39.42
N CYS A 78 13.15 -69.15 39.19
CA CYS A 78 13.10 -70.57 38.83
C CYS A 78 13.47 -70.78 37.36
N GLN A 79 14.37 -71.72 37.07
CA GLN A 79 14.85 -72.05 35.73
C GLN A 79 14.15 -73.29 35.15
N HIS A 80 14.26 -73.50 33.83
CA HIS A 80 13.65 -74.63 33.11
C HIS A 80 14.18 -76.01 33.53
N ASP A 81 15.36 -76.08 34.17
CA ASP A 81 15.95 -77.30 34.71
C ASP A 81 15.43 -77.68 36.11
N GLY A 82 14.56 -76.85 36.71
CA GLY A 82 14.06 -77.02 38.08
C GLY A 82 14.97 -76.46 39.17
N THR A 83 16.04 -75.75 38.82
CA THR A 83 16.95 -75.08 39.77
C THR A 83 16.66 -73.58 39.89
N TRP A 84 17.23 -72.94 40.92
CA TRP A 84 17.12 -71.50 41.15
C TRP A 84 18.37 -70.77 40.64
N THR A 85 18.24 -69.51 40.21
CA THR A 85 19.41 -68.67 39.88
C THR A 85 20.37 -68.52 41.06
N ASP A 86 21.68 -68.45 40.77
CA ASP A 86 22.77 -68.24 41.74
C ASP A 86 22.81 -69.22 42.93
N MET A 87 22.51 -70.51 42.72
CA MET A 87 22.56 -71.53 43.78
C MET A 87 23.86 -71.52 44.59
N ASP A 88 25.01 -71.35 43.92
CA ASP A 88 26.35 -71.35 44.52
C ASP A 88 26.62 -70.18 45.48
N LYS A 89 25.79 -69.14 45.47
CA LYS A 89 25.96 -67.91 46.27
C LYS A 89 24.91 -67.86 47.39
N PRO A 90 25.23 -68.30 48.63
CA PRO A 90 24.25 -68.34 49.71
C PRO A 90 23.93 -66.93 50.25
N SER A 91 22.65 -66.54 50.19
CA SER A 91 22.16 -65.27 50.73
C SER A 91 22.10 -65.31 52.26
N ARG A 92 22.73 -64.35 52.94
CA ARG A 92 22.83 -64.27 54.41
C ARG A 92 22.45 -62.89 54.94
N CYS A 93 21.99 -62.82 56.19
CA CYS A 93 21.62 -61.56 56.85
C CYS A 93 22.73 -61.05 57.76
N PHE A 94 23.19 -59.81 57.58
CA PHE A 94 24.25 -59.18 58.39
C PHE A 94 23.77 -57.90 59.10
N ARG A 95 24.19 -57.67 60.35
CA ARG A 95 23.81 -56.50 61.15
C ARG A 95 24.81 -55.35 60.92
N ARG A 96 24.29 -54.13 60.73
CA ARG A 96 25.08 -52.95 60.31
C ARG A 96 25.65 -52.15 61.48
N SER A 97 26.56 -52.75 62.25
CA SER A 97 27.30 -52.03 63.30
C SER A 97 28.62 -52.70 63.67
N ASP A 98 29.72 -52.32 63.02
CA ASP A 98 30.87 -51.79 63.77
C ASP A 98 31.76 -50.90 62.87
N THR A 99 32.40 -49.89 63.46
CA THR A 99 33.21 -48.91 62.73
C THR A 99 34.65 -49.37 62.59
N SER A 100 34.94 -50.18 61.57
CA SER A 100 36.31 -50.26 61.06
C SER A 100 36.68 -48.91 60.44
N VAL A 101 37.69 -48.24 61.02
CA VAL A 101 38.15 -46.92 60.58
C VAL A 101 38.52 -47.00 59.10
N ARG A 102 37.73 -46.36 58.24
CA ARG A 102 38.15 -46.08 56.86
C ARG A 102 39.38 -45.19 56.95
N ARG A 103 40.56 -45.76 56.64
CA ARG A 103 41.71 -44.97 56.22
C ARG A 103 41.23 -43.96 55.18
N THR A 104 41.61 -42.70 55.36
CA THR A 104 41.30 -41.63 54.42
C THR A 104 42.06 -41.86 53.11
N ASP A 105 41.43 -42.59 52.19
CA ASP A 105 41.78 -42.52 50.78
C ASP A 105 41.40 -41.13 50.25
N SER A 106 42.34 -40.18 50.41
CA SER A 106 42.18 -38.78 50.03
C SER A 106 42.28 -38.54 48.53
N SER A 107 42.11 -39.58 47.70
CA SER A 107 42.22 -39.50 46.23
C SER A 107 40.88 -39.44 45.49
N ARG A 108 39.78 -39.88 46.11
CA ARG A 108 38.50 -40.11 45.40
C ARG A 108 37.48 -38.98 45.61
N LYS A 109 37.39 -38.09 44.61
CA LYS A 109 36.34 -37.06 44.46
C LYS A 109 34.92 -37.67 44.57
N ARG A 110 33.97 -36.88 45.09
CA ARG A 110 32.56 -37.24 45.29
C ARG A 110 31.72 -36.86 44.08
N ALA A 111 30.94 -37.78 43.54
CA ALA A 111 30.17 -37.56 42.31
C ALA A 111 28.89 -36.74 42.55
N LEU A 112 28.79 -35.58 41.92
CA LEU A 112 27.57 -34.76 41.82
C LEU A 112 26.97 -34.95 40.42
N HIS A 113 25.67 -35.21 40.33
CA HIS A 113 25.01 -35.56 39.07
C HIS A 113 24.13 -34.43 38.56
N VAL A 114 24.20 -34.14 37.25
CA VAL A 114 23.39 -33.17 36.53
C VAL A 114 22.54 -33.91 35.50
N GLY A 115 21.23 -33.66 35.49
CA GLY A 115 20.34 -34.24 34.48
C GLY A 115 20.24 -33.34 33.26
N ALA A 116 20.35 -33.89 32.04
CA ALA A 116 20.33 -33.11 30.81
C ALA A 116 19.41 -33.70 29.74
N LEU A 117 18.80 -32.82 28.93
CA LEU A 117 17.87 -33.16 27.86
C LEU A 117 18.31 -32.50 26.56
N PHE A 118 19.20 -33.17 25.83
CA PHE A 118 19.72 -32.71 24.53
C PHE A 118 18.79 -33.18 23.40
N PRO A 119 18.46 -32.34 22.41
CA PRO A 119 17.67 -32.75 21.25
C PRO A 119 18.58 -33.22 20.12
N MET A 120 18.68 -34.52 19.89
CA MET A 120 19.50 -35.06 18.78
C MET A 120 18.78 -34.97 17.42
N SER A 121 17.46 -34.74 17.46
CA SER A 121 16.55 -34.64 16.33
C SER A 121 15.36 -33.70 16.67
N GLY A 122 14.40 -33.57 15.75
CA GLY A 122 13.22 -32.72 15.91
C GLY A 122 13.41 -31.32 15.34
N GLY A 123 12.59 -30.36 15.78
CA GLY A 123 12.53 -29.00 15.21
C GLY A 123 13.79 -28.14 15.41
N TRP A 124 14.70 -28.56 16.29
CA TRP A 124 16.04 -27.98 16.45
C TRP A 124 16.98 -29.08 16.97
N PRO A 125 17.80 -29.73 16.11
CA PRO A 125 18.66 -30.86 16.48
C PRO A 125 19.95 -30.43 17.20
N GLY A 126 19.88 -29.38 18.03
CA GLY A 126 21.06 -28.71 18.60
C GLY A 126 21.87 -29.53 19.61
N GLY A 127 21.37 -30.68 20.02
CA GLY A 127 22.08 -31.63 20.87
C GLY A 127 23.35 -32.19 20.23
N GLN A 128 23.41 -32.25 18.89
CA GLN A 128 24.52 -32.84 18.15
C GLN A 128 25.86 -32.14 18.45
N ALA A 129 25.91 -30.80 18.43
CA ALA A 129 27.08 -30.03 18.84
C ALA A 129 27.10 -29.67 20.35
N CYS A 130 25.94 -29.39 20.95
CA CYS A 130 25.88 -28.96 22.36
C CYS A 130 26.28 -30.05 23.36
N HIS A 131 26.01 -31.34 23.08
CA HIS A 131 26.39 -32.42 23.98
C HIS A 131 27.91 -32.64 24.04
N PRO A 132 28.66 -32.78 22.91
CA PRO A 132 30.13 -32.79 22.93
C PRO A 132 30.76 -31.55 23.56
N ALA A 133 30.15 -30.36 23.39
CA ALA A 133 30.62 -29.14 24.06
C ALA A 133 30.43 -29.19 25.59
N ALA A 134 29.29 -29.67 26.09
CA ALA A 134 29.07 -29.90 27.51
C ALA A 134 30.03 -30.96 28.09
N GLN A 135 30.32 -32.04 27.34
CA GLN A 135 31.33 -33.03 27.71
C GLN A 135 32.73 -32.42 27.82
N MET A 136 33.15 -31.59 26.85
CA MET A 136 34.42 -30.86 26.90
C MET A 136 34.51 -29.97 28.14
N ALA A 137 33.45 -29.25 28.49
CA ALA A 137 33.44 -28.41 29.69
C ALA A 137 33.56 -29.24 30.99
N LEU A 138 32.91 -30.39 31.07
CA LEU A 138 32.99 -31.28 32.23
C LEU A 138 34.40 -31.86 32.41
N GLU A 139 35.10 -32.21 31.32
CA GLU A 139 36.50 -32.63 31.36
C GLU A 139 37.40 -31.47 31.81
N ASP A 140 37.27 -30.29 31.21
CA ASP A 140 38.10 -29.12 31.52
C ASP A 140 37.89 -28.63 32.98
N VAL A 141 36.67 -28.74 33.51
CA VAL A 141 36.34 -28.43 34.91
C VAL A 141 36.83 -29.52 35.87
N ASN A 142 36.55 -30.80 35.63
CA ASN A 142 36.90 -31.88 36.57
C ASN A 142 38.42 -32.06 36.75
N ASN A 143 39.19 -31.76 35.70
CA ASN A 143 40.66 -31.77 35.71
C ASN A 143 41.27 -30.62 36.53
N ARG A 144 40.54 -29.53 36.77
CA ARG A 144 40.98 -28.47 37.68
C ARG A 144 40.92 -28.91 39.14
N LYS A 145 41.80 -28.32 39.95
CA LYS A 145 41.96 -28.59 41.39
C LYS A 145 41.52 -27.42 42.28
N ASP A 146 41.34 -26.25 41.68
CA ASP A 146 40.89 -25.00 42.32
C ASP A 146 39.38 -24.78 42.23
N ILE A 147 38.71 -25.50 41.33
CA ILE A 147 37.25 -25.61 41.26
C ILE A 147 36.85 -27.00 41.75
N LEU A 148 35.93 -27.06 42.73
CA LEU A 148 35.36 -28.29 43.27
C LEU A 148 36.41 -29.38 43.62
N PRO A 149 37.40 -29.10 44.50
CA PRO A 149 38.46 -30.06 44.84
C PRO A 149 37.94 -31.39 45.42
N GLU A 150 36.88 -31.36 46.24
CA GLU A 150 36.27 -32.57 46.83
C GLU A 150 35.28 -33.28 45.90
N TYR A 151 34.87 -32.68 44.78
CA TYR A 151 33.73 -33.15 43.97
C TYR A 151 34.09 -33.36 42.47
N GLU A 152 33.31 -34.21 41.82
CA GLU A 152 33.38 -34.52 40.39
C GLU A 152 31.97 -34.34 39.79
N LEU A 153 31.85 -33.53 38.74
CA LEU A 153 30.60 -33.33 38.02
C LEU A 153 30.38 -34.46 37.00
N ARG A 154 29.18 -35.06 37.01
CA ARG A 154 28.77 -36.11 36.08
C ARG A 154 27.44 -35.77 35.41
N LEU A 155 27.34 -36.04 34.12
CA LEU A 155 26.15 -35.76 33.31
C LEU A 155 25.35 -37.06 33.06
N ILE A 156 24.04 -37.00 33.27
CA ILE A 156 23.10 -38.06 32.89
C ILE A 156 22.17 -37.45 31.84
N HIS A 157 22.26 -37.91 30.59
CA HIS A 157 21.62 -37.28 29.45
C HIS A 157 20.64 -38.20 28.72
N HIS A 158 19.56 -37.63 28.18
CA HIS A 158 18.61 -38.31 27.32
C HIS A 158 18.30 -37.46 26.07
N ASP A 159 17.90 -38.11 24.97
CA ASP A 159 17.44 -37.43 23.75
C ASP A 159 16.00 -36.94 23.93
N SER A 160 15.79 -35.62 23.88
CA SER A 160 14.47 -35.01 24.06
C SER A 160 13.70 -34.76 22.76
N GLN A 161 14.36 -34.83 21.59
CA GLN A 161 13.73 -34.65 20.27
C GLN A 161 12.96 -33.32 20.09
N CYS A 162 13.21 -32.35 20.97
CA CYS A 162 12.36 -31.16 21.25
C CYS A 162 10.88 -31.44 21.59
N ASP A 163 10.49 -32.70 21.80
CA ASP A 163 9.11 -33.10 22.09
C ASP A 163 8.80 -33.06 23.60
N PRO A 164 7.78 -32.32 24.05
CA PRO A 164 7.36 -32.31 25.46
C PRO A 164 6.93 -33.67 26.01
N GLY A 165 6.37 -34.57 25.19
CA GLY A 165 5.93 -35.90 25.64
C GLY A 165 7.10 -36.81 26.03
N GLN A 166 8.06 -36.96 25.11
CA GLN A 166 9.31 -37.69 25.35
C GLN A 166 10.13 -37.05 26.47
N ALA A 167 10.24 -35.72 26.48
CA ALA A 167 10.89 -34.98 27.55
C ALA A 167 10.22 -35.19 28.91
N THR A 168 8.88 -35.30 28.97
CA THR A 168 8.16 -35.66 30.21
C THR A 168 8.63 -37.02 30.71
N ARG A 169 8.63 -38.06 29.87
CA ARG A 169 9.06 -39.42 30.28
C ARG A 169 10.50 -39.41 30.82
N TYR A 170 11.44 -38.81 30.09
CA TYR A 170 12.83 -38.72 30.53
C TYR A 170 13.03 -37.84 31.78
N LEU A 171 12.20 -36.81 31.99
CA LEU A 171 12.20 -36.05 33.24
C LEU A 171 11.79 -36.93 34.44
N TYR A 172 10.77 -37.78 34.30
CA TYR A 172 10.42 -38.74 35.35
C TYR A 172 11.55 -39.77 35.58
N GLU A 173 12.18 -40.29 34.51
CA GLU A 173 13.33 -41.20 34.62
C GLU A 173 14.55 -40.54 35.31
N LEU A 174 14.77 -39.24 35.10
CA LEU A 174 15.80 -38.46 35.80
C LEU A 174 15.44 -38.18 37.27
N LEU A 175 14.18 -37.87 37.60
CA LEU A 175 13.78 -37.47 38.94
C LEU A 175 13.59 -38.64 39.91
N TYR A 176 13.03 -39.77 39.46
CA TYR A 176 12.60 -40.87 40.33
C TYR A 176 13.60 -42.04 40.44
N ASN A 177 14.71 -42.02 39.69
CA ASN A 177 15.78 -43.01 39.80
C ASN A 177 17.04 -42.41 40.42
N ASP A 178 17.74 -43.20 41.25
CA ASP A 178 19.09 -42.90 41.70
C ASP A 178 20.08 -42.75 40.52
N PRO A 179 21.15 -41.95 40.67
CA PRO A 179 21.44 -41.05 41.79
C PRO A 179 20.58 -39.78 41.76
N ILE A 180 20.53 -39.03 42.86
CA ILE A 180 19.90 -37.69 42.92
C ILE A 180 20.63 -36.70 41.99
N LYS A 181 19.87 -35.85 41.27
CA LYS A 181 20.41 -34.80 40.38
C LYS A 181 20.37 -33.46 41.12
N ILE A 182 21.44 -32.64 41.02
CA ILE A 182 21.53 -31.32 41.70
C ILE A 182 20.99 -30.16 40.85
N MET A 183 20.96 -30.31 39.52
CA MET A 183 20.48 -29.32 38.56
C MET A 183 19.96 -30.03 37.30
N LEU A 184 19.07 -29.37 36.55
CA LEU A 184 18.57 -29.84 35.25
C LEU A 184 18.97 -28.90 34.10
N MET A 185 19.36 -29.47 32.95
CA MET A 185 19.80 -28.73 31.76
C MET A 185 18.99 -29.11 30.51
N PRO A 186 17.84 -28.44 30.25
CA PRO A 186 17.04 -28.63 29.05
C PRO A 186 17.52 -27.77 27.86
N GLY A 187 17.49 -28.33 26.65
CA GLY A 187 17.79 -27.62 25.41
C GLY A 187 16.64 -26.72 24.93
N CYS A 188 15.74 -27.28 24.11
CA CYS A 188 14.72 -26.53 23.37
C CYS A 188 13.75 -25.77 24.28
N SER A 189 13.13 -24.71 23.76
CA SER A 189 12.16 -23.90 24.51
C SER A 189 10.91 -24.66 24.97
N SER A 190 10.33 -25.51 24.12
CA SER A 190 9.18 -26.37 24.47
C SER A 190 9.44 -27.22 25.72
N VAL A 191 10.61 -27.88 25.75
CA VAL A 191 11.08 -28.72 26.84
C VAL A 191 11.48 -27.88 28.06
N SER A 192 12.12 -26.72 27.85
CA SER A 192 12.58 -25.84 28.93
C SER A 192 11.42 -25.23 29.72
N THR A 193 10.34 -24.81 29.04
CA THR A 193 9.09 -24.35 29.68
C THR A 193 8.51 -25.43 30.61
N LEU A 194 8.34 -26.66 30.10
CA LEU A 194 7.85 -27.80 30.87
C LEU A 194 8.73 -28.11 32.09
N VAL A 195 10.05 -28.22 31.90
CA VAL A 195 11.00 -28.58 32.96
C VAL A 195 11.08 -27.49 34.03
N ALA A 196 11.10 -26.21 33.64
CA ALA A 196 11.16 -25.09 34.56
C ALA A 196 9.88 -24.94 35.41
N GLU A 197 8.70 -25.16 34.83
CA GLU A 197 7.42 -25.10 35.55
C GLU A 197 7.25 -26.25 36.54
N ALA A 198 7.79 -27.43 36.21
CA ALA A 198 7.80 -28.62 37.07
C ALA A 198 8.85 -28.54 38.19
N ALA A 199 10.10 -28.14 37.88
CA ALA A 199 11.26 -28.25 38.76
C ALA A 199 11.11 -27.55 40.12
N ARG A 200 10.29 -26.48 40.22
CA ARG A 200 9.97 -25.80 41.48
C ARG A 200 9.41 -26.74 42.56
N MET A 201 8.73 -27.82 42.16
CA MET A 201 8.13 -28.83 43.05
C MET A 201 9.15 -29.79 43.68
N TRP A 202 10.34 -29.91 43.07
CA TRP A 202 11.49 -30.68 43.58
C TRP A 202 12.64 -29.76 44.06
N HIS A 203 12.33 -28.47 44.22
CA HIS A 203 13.28 -27.40 44.54
C HIS A 203 14.56 -27.42 43.67
N LEU A 204 14.41 -27.77 42.39
CA LEU A 204 15.53 -27.84 41.44
C LEU A 204 15.77 -26.53 40.71
N ILE A 205 17.05 -26.21 40.54
CA ILE A 205 17.51 -25.17 39.62
C ILE A 205 17.52 -25.74 38.20
N VAL A 206 17.10 -24.93 37.23
CA VAL A 206 17.06 -25.30 35.81
C VAL A 206 17.91 -24.32 35.03
N LEU A 207 18.95 -24.82 34.35
CA LEU A 207 19.88 -24.03 33.54
C LEU A 207 19.77 -24.44 32.08
N SER A 208 18.96 -23.74 31.28
CA SER A 208 18.86 -24.01 29.85
C SER A 208 20.04 -23.43 29.08
N TYR A 209 20.61 -24.22 28.17
CA TYR A 209 21.68 -23.78 27.30
C TYR A 209 21.19 -23.31 25.92
N GLY A 210 19.92 -23.56 25.57
CA GLY A 210 19.39 -23.39 24.21
C GLY A 210 18.00 -22.76 24.09
N SER A 211 17.39 -22.29 25.19
CA SER A 211 16.03 -21.74 25.13
C SER A 211 15.96 -20.22 25.01
N SER A 212 15.47 -19.76 23.86
CA SER A 212 15.26 -18.35 23.52
C SER A 212 13.90 -17.75 23.95
N SER A 213 12.93 -18.56 24.41
CA SER A 213 11.54 -18.10 24.61
C SER A 213 11.40 -16.91 25.58
N PRO A 214 10.76 -15.80 25.20
CA PRO A 214 10.50 -14.67 26.11
C PRO A 214 9.69 -15.06 27.35
N ALA A 215 8.73 -15.98 27.23
CA ALA A 215 7.86 -16.40 28.33
C ALA A 215 8.62 -16.89 29.57
N LEU A 216 9.79 -17.52 29.38
CA LEU A 216 10.66 -18.02 30.45
C LEU A 216 11.30 -16.93 31.32
N SER A 217 11.27 -15.67 30.89
CA SER A 217 11.69 -14.52 31.72
C SER A 217 10.73 -14.21 32.87
N ASN A 218 9.53 -14.79 32.90
CA ASN A 218 8.56 -14.56 33.99
C ASN A 218 8.97 -15.30 35.29
N ARG A 219 9.65 -14.58 36.18
CA ARG A 219 10.09 -15.07 37.50
C ARG A 219 8.97 -15.56 38.43
N GLN A 220 7.72 -15.14 38.24
CA GLN A 220 6.60 -15.65 39.06
C GLN A 220 6.21 -17.09 38.67
N ARG A 221 6.30 -17.42 37.37
CA ARG A 221 6.05 -18.78 36.84
C ARG A 221 7.30 -19.66 36.93
N PHE A 222 8.48 -19.08 36.70
CA PHE A 222 9.77 -19.77 36.60
C PHE A 222 10.80 -19.25 37.63
N PRO A 223 10.57 -19.46 38.94
CA PRO A 223 11.39 -18.86 39.99
C PRO A 223 12.84 -19.37 40.00
N THR A 224 13.09 -20.64 39.65
CA THR A 224 14.40 -21.31 39.73
C THR A 224 15.10 -21.50 38.37
N PHE A 225 14.64 -20.78 37.34
CA PHE A 225 15.17 -20.87 35.97
C PHE A 225 16.35 -19.91 35.72
N PHE A 226 17.33 -20.36 34.95
CA PHE A 226 18.39 -19.54 34.35
C PHE A 226 18.68 -20.04 32.93
N ARG A 227 19.29 -19.20 32.09
CA ARG A 227 19.74 -19.60 30.75
C ARG A 227 20.97 -18.86 30.27
N THR A 228 21.93 -19.60 29.71
CA THR A 228 23.07 -19.00 28.97
C THR A 228 22.68 -18.55 27.58
N HIS A 229 21.62 -19.11 26.99
CA HIS A 229 21.01 -18.56 25.79
C HIS A 229 20.29 -17.23 26.12
N PRO A 230 20.57 -16.13 25.40
CA PRO A 230 19.83 -14.87 25.59
C PRO A 230 18.36 -14.96 25.16
N SER A 231 17.52 -14.03 25.63
CA SER A 231 16.09 -13.98 25.24
C SER A 231 15.89 -13.44 23.82
N ALA A 232 14.91 -13.96 23.08
CA ALA A 232 14.55 -13.45 21.74
C ALA A 232 14.10 -11.97 21.74
N THR A 233 13.67 -11.44 22.89
CA THR A 233 13.38 -10.00 23.07
C THR A 233 14.61 -9.11 22.86
N LEU A 234 15.83 -9.65 22.98
CA LEU A 234 17.07 -8.89 22.80
C LEU A 234 17.23 -8.34 21.36
N HIS A 235 16.58 -8.95 20.36
CA HIS A 235 16.52 -8.40 19.00
C HIS A 235 15.68 -7.11 18.89
N ASN A 236 14.70 -6.90 19.78
CA ASN A 236 13.70 -5.83 19.63
C ASN A 236 14.25 -4.42 19.90
N PRO A 237 15.06 -4.17 20.96
CA PRO A 237 15.81 -2.92 21.10
C PRO A 237 16.63 -2.56 19.85
N THR A 238 17.30 -3.55 19.26
CA THR A 238 18.10 -3.38 18.04
C THR A 238 17.23 -2.99 16.84
N ARG A 239 16.09 -3.65 16.64
CA ARG A 239 15.11 -3.31 15.58
C ARG A 239 14.58 -1.88 15.77
N VAL A 240 14.18 -1.51 16.98
CA VAL A 240 13.70 -0.15 17.31
C VAL A 240 14.78 0.91 17.04
N GLN A 241 16.04 0.65 17.39
CA GLN A 241 17.13 1.61 17.15
C GLN A 241 17.47 1.74 15.65
N LEU A 242 17.34 0.66 14.88
CA LEU A 242 17.43 0.69 13.42
C LEU A 242 16.28 1.50 12.78
N PHE A 243 15.04 1.31 13.23
CA PHE A 243 13.88 2.08 12.74
C PHE A 243 14.06 3.58 13.01
N LYS A 244 14.52 3.94 14.22
CA LYS A 244 14.89 5.32 14.58
C LYS A 244 16.00 5.88 13.68
N LYS A 245 17.08 5.11 13.44
CA LYS A 245 18.21 5.51 12.59
C LYS A 245 17.77 5.84 11.15
N TRP A 246 16.85 5.06 10.59
CA TRP A 246 16.36 5.26 9.22
C TRP A 246 15.10 6.14 9.15
N GLY A 247 14.61 6.66 10.28
CA GLY A 247 13.47 7.58 10.33
C GLY A 247 12.12 6.94 9.98
N TRP A 248 12.00 5.62 10.17
CA TRP A 248 10.76 4.90 9.90
C TRP A 248 9.81 4.96 11.10
N THR A 249 8.55 5.31 10.81
CA THR A 249 7.47 5.50 11.79
C THR A 249 6.40 4.43 11.69
N LYS A 250 6.31 3.72 10.56
CA LYS A 250 5.30 2.72 10.25
C LYS A 250 5.93 1.39 9.86
N ILE A 251 5.54 0.32 10.53
CA ILE A 251 6.00 -1.04 10.25
C ILE A 251 4.83 -2.01 10.16
N ALA A 252 5.02 -3.11 9.44
CA ALA A 252 4.13 -4.26 9.43
C ALA A 252 4.85 -5.50 9.98
N THR A 253 4.10 -6.45 10.52
CA THR A 253 4.67 -7.65 11.16
C THR A 253 3.91 -8.90 10.74
N ILE A 254 4.62 -9.94 10.33
CA ILE A 254 4.08 -11.25 9.95
C ILE A 254 4.78 -12.35 10.76
N GLN A 255 4.00 -13.11 11.52
CA GLN A 255 4.52 -14.18 12.39
C GLN A 255 3.91 -15.55 12.09
N GLN A 256 4.67 -16.61 12.40
CA GLN A 256 4.12 -17.94 12.59
C GLN A 256 3.54 -18.06 14.00
N THR A 257 2.36 -18.69 14.14
CA THR A 257 1.65 -18.82 15.43
C THR A 257 2.34 -19.83 16.37
N THR A 258 3.43 -19.39 17.00
CA THR A 258 4.23 -20.12 18.00
C THR A 258 4.43 -19.22 19.24
N GLU A 259 4.51 -19.79 20.44
CA GLU A 259 4.69 -19.05 21.71
C GLU A 259 5.90 -18.09 21.66
N VAL A 260 7.04 -18.56 21.13
CA VAL A 260 8.29 -17.79 21.02
C VAL A 260 8.10 -16.53 20.16
N PHE A 261 7.53 -16.66 18.96
CA PHE A 261 7.33 -15.53 18.05
C PHE A 261 6.25 -14.58 18.56
N THR A 262 5.15 -15.11 19.09
CA THR A 262 4.04 -14.31 19.65
C THR A 262 4.53 -13.41 20.77
N SER A 263 5.19 -13.98 21.78
CA SER A 263 5.74 -13.20 22.90
C SER A 263 6.93 -12.31 22.51
N THR A 264 7.62 -12.60 21.39
CA THR A 264 8.63 -11.68 20.82
C THR A 264 7.97 -10.49 20.11
N LEU A 265 6.82 -10.68 19.48
CA LEU A 265 6.07 -9.62 18.83
C LEU A 265 5.36 -8.73 19.85
N ASP A 266 4.85 -9.28 20.94
CA ASP A 266 4.19 -8.50 22.00
C ASP A 266 5.20 -7.57 22.73
N ASP A 267 6.42 -8.04 23.01
CA ASP A 267 7.53 -7.20 23.50
C ASP A 267 7.99 -6.15 22.45
N LEU A 268 7.92 -6.46 21.16
CA LEU A 268 8.20 -5.49 20.10
C LEU A 268 7.12 -4.39 20.06
N GLU A 269 5.84 -4.76 20.18
CA GLU A 269 4.69 -3.83 20.16
C GLU A 269 4.75 -2.82 21.31
N GLU A 270 5.17 -3.25 22.51
CA GLU A 270 5.43 -2.36 23.64
C GLU A 270 6.57 -1.36 23.33
N ARG A 271 7.73 -1.86 22.85
CA ARG A 271 8.91 -1.02 22.60
C ARG A 271 8.78 -0.05 21.42
N VAL A 272 8.07 -0.42 20.35
CA VAL A 272 7.82 0.51 19.23
C VAL A 272 6.88 1.64 19.67
N LYS A 273 5.89 1.32 20.50
CA LYS A 273 4.95 2.29 21.08
C LYS A 273 5.66 3.29 22.01
N GLU A 274 6.59 2.83 22.85
CA GLU A 274 7.48 3.72 23.63
C GLU A 274 8.36 4.61 22.73
N ALA A 275 8.78 4.10 21.57
CA ALA A 275 9.59 4.82 20.60
C ALA A 275 8.81 5.77 19.66
N GLY A 276 7.48 5.82 19.75
CA GLY A 276 6.63 6.62 18.85
C GLY A 276 6.48 6.02 17.44
N ILE A 277 6.64 4.71 17.30
CA ILE A 277 6.56 3.94 16.05
C ILE A 277 5.30 3.06 16.08
N GLU A 278 4.56 3.02 14.98
CA GLU A 278 3.26 2.34 14.86
C GLU A 278 3.38 1.02 14.07
N ILE A 279 2.82 -0.07 14.60
CA ILE A 279 2.55 -1.28 13.83
C ILE A 279 1.23 -1.06 13.07
N THR A 280 1.30 -0.73 11.79
CA THR A 280 0.11 -0.45 10.96
C THR A 280 -0.63 -1.72 10.54
N PHE A 281 0.06 -2.86 10.52
CA PHE A 281 -0.53 -4.14 10.12
C PHE A 281 0.14 -5.34 10.81
N ARG A 282 -0.66 -6.14 11.52
CA ARG A 282 -0.23 -7.37 12.21
C ARG A 282 -0.88 -8.58 11.54
N GLN A 283 -0.07 -9.54 11.13
CA GLN A 283 -0.48 -10.77 10.42
C GLN A 283 0.10 -12.01 11.10
N SER A 284 -0.64 -13.12 11.04
CA SER A 284 -0.22 -14.40 11.64
C SER A 284 -0.71 -15.60 10.84
N PHE A 285 0.15 -16.60 10.66
CA PHE A 285 -0.21 -17.85 9.98
C PHE A 285 0.23 -19.09 10.77
N PHE A 286 -0.43 -20.22 10.51
CA PHE A 286 -0.05 -21.52 11.06
C PHE A 286 0.81 -22.33 10.10
N SER A 287 0.38 -22.46 8.84
CA SER A 287 1.03 -23.33 7.83
C SER A 287 0.97 -22.83 6.38
N ASP A 288 0.12 -21.85 6.07
CA ASP A 288 0.00 -21.21 4.74
C ASP A 288 0.16 -19.69 4.87
N PRO A 289 1.21 -19.09 4.28
CA PRO A 289 1.43 -17.64 4.32
C PRO A 289 0.79 -16.86 3.16
N ALA A 290 0.15 -17.51 2.17
CA ALA A 290 -0.25 -16.86 0.92
C ALA A 290 -1.27 -15.72 1.09
N ILE A 291 -2.23 -15.86 2.02
CA ILE A 291 -3.20 -14.79 2.32
C ILE A 291 -2.52 -13.63 3.07
N PRO A 292 -1.77 -13.83 4.17
CA PRO A 292 -0.97 -12.78 4.81
C PRO A 292 -0.08 -11.97 3.87
N VAL A 293 0.61 -12.61 2.92
CA VAL A 293 1.48 -11.93 1.94
C VAL A 293 0.67 -11.05 0.98
N LYS A 294 -0.49 -11.54 0.52
CA LYS A 294 -1.42 -10.75 -0.32
C LYS A 294 -1.99 -9.55 0.42
N ASP A 295 -2.35 -9.71 1.69
CA ASP A 295 -2.85 -8.59 2.49
C ASP A 295 -1.74 -7.57 2.82
N LEU A 296 -0.50 -7.99 3.11
CA LEU A 296 0.64 -7.07 3.20
C LEU A 296 0.84 -6.25 1.92
N LYS A 297 0.77 -6.90 0.75
CA LYS A 297 0.85 -6.23 -0.56
C LYS A 297 -0.29 -5.24 -0.77
N ARG A 298 -1.51 -5.62 -0.39
CA ARG A 298 -2.73 -4.82 -0.51
C ARG A 298 -2.73 -3.54 0.36
N GLN A 299 -2.00 -3.55 1.47
CA GLN A 299 -1.91 -2.41 2.41
C GLN A 299 -0.71 -1.48 2.17
N ASP A 300 0.07 -1.68 1.08
CA ASP A 300 1.37 -1.00 0.85
C ASP A 300 2.32 -1.11 2.06
N ALA A 301 2.40 -2.30 2.68
CA ALA A 301 3.32 -2.57 3.77
C ALA A 301 4.77 -2.59 3.25
N ARG A 302 5.59 -1.62 3.64
CA ARG A 302 6.97 -1.45 3.12
C ARG A 302 8.07 -1.99 4.02
N ILE A 303 8.00 -1.70 5.32
CA ILE A 303 8.94 -2.22 6.32
C ILE A 303 8.27 -3.39 7.02
N ILE A 304 8.78 -4.61 6.82
CA ILE A 304 8.12 -5.86 7.22
C ILE A 304 9.02 -6.66 8.16
N VAL A 305 8.53 -7.00 9.36
CA VAL A 305 9.22 -7.87 10.31
C VAL A 305 8.66 -9.30 10.21
N GLY A 306 9.52 -10.26 9.85
CA GLY A 306 9.19 -11.68 9.73
C GLY A 306 9.65 -12.49 10.94
N LEU A 307 8.72 -13.17 11.61
CA LEU A 307 8.99 -14.00 12.80
C LEU A 307 8.48 -15.43 12.59
N PHE A 308 9.30 -16.28 11.98
CA PHE A 308 8.96 -17.66 11.62
C PHE A 308 10.21 -18.56 11.55
N TYR A 309 10.02 -19.89 11.47
CA TYR A 309 11.12 -20.84 11.25
C TYR A 309 11.58 -20.87 9.78
N GLU A 310 12.80 -21.37 9.53
CA GLU A 310 13.42 -21.41 8.19
C GLU A 310 12.58 -22.15 7.13
N THR A 311 11.91 -23.24 7.51
CA THR A 311 11.00 -24.01 6.64
C THR A 311 9.81 -23.19 6.16
N GLU A 312 9.31 -22.29 7.02
CA GLU A 312 8.22 -21.39 6.68
C GLU A 312 8.75 -20.15 5.94
N ALA A 313 9.98 -19.71 6.22
CA ALA A 313 10.65 -18.65 5.46
C ALA A 313 10.72 -18.98 3.96
N ARG A 314 11.05 -20.23 3.59
CA ARG A 314 11.04 -20.67 2.18
C ARG A 314 9.65 -20.52 1.53
N LYS A 315 8.57 -20.89 2.23
CA LYS A 315 7.19 -20.73 1.74
C LYS A 315 6.79 -19.26 1.63
N VAL A 316 7.05 -18.46 2.68
CA VAL A 316 6.77 -17.02 2.72
C VAL A 316 7.46 -16.33 1.54
N PHE A 317 8.77 -16.55 1.35
CA PHE A 317 9.52 -15.87 0.30
C PHE A 317 9.15 -16.33 -1.12
N CYS A 318 8.67 -17.56 -1.30
CA CYS A 318 8.09 -18.00 -2.57
C CYS A 318 6.76 -17.27 -2.89
N GLU A 319 5.89 -17.00 -1.91
CA GLU A 319 4.70 -16.17 -2.13
C GLU A 319 5.05 -14.68 -2.32
N VAL A 320 6.03 -14.15 -1.57
CA VAL A 320 6.57 -12.78 -1.73
C VAL A 320 7.12 -12.54 -3.13
N TYR A 321 7.77 -13.55 -3.72
CA TYR A 321 8.21 -13.50 -5.12
C TYR A 321 7.03 -13.37 -6.09
N LYS A 322 5.99 -14.21 -5.93
CA LYS A 322 4.79 -14.23 -6.78
C LYS A 322 4.03 -12.89 -6.72
N GLU A 323 3.82 -12.36 -5.52
CA GLU A 323 3.12 -11.09 -5.27
C GLU A 323 4.01 -9.84 -5.48
N ARG A 324 5.28 -10.03 -5.89
CA ARG A 324 6.28 -8.98 -6.12
C ARG A 324 6.38 -8.01 -4.92
N LEU A 325 6.54 -8.56 -3.72
CA LEU A 325 6.66 -7.84 -2.44
C LEU A 325 8.14 -7.71 -1.99
N PHE A 326 9.03 -7.43 -2.95
CA PHE A 326 10.48 -7.37 -2.76
C PHE A 326 11.13 -6.29 -3.66
N GLY A 327 12.43 -6.05 -3.50
CA GLY A 327 13.19 -5.04 -4.24
C GLY A 327 13.02 -3.62 -3.67
N LYS A 328 13.32 -2.59 -4.47
CA LYS A 328 13.57 -1.19 -4.05
C LYS A 328 12.60 -0.61 -3.00
N LYS A 329 11.33 -0.98 -3.02
CA LYS A 329 10.27 -0.36 -2.20
C LYS A 329 10.05 -1.04 -0.84
N TYR A 330 10.67 -2.20 -0.60
CA TYR A 330 10.36 -3.10 0.52
C TYR A 330 11.62 -3.47 1.30
N VAL A 331 11.53 -3.57 2.63
CA VAL A 331 12.61 -4.05 3.51
C VAL A 331 12.07 -5.13 4.44
N TRP A 332 12.73 -6.28 4.44
CA TRP A 332 12.43 -7.41 5.31
C TRP A 332 13.41 -7.48 6.47
N PHE A 333 12.89 -7.63 7.69
CA PHE A 333 13.64 -7.89 8.92
C PHE A 333 13.42 -9.33 9.34
N LEU A 334 14.48 -10.14 9.31
CA LEU A 334 14.45 -11.54 9.70
C LEU A 334 15.33 -11.79 10.95
N ILE A 335 15.26 -13.03 11.44
CA ILE A 335 16.09 -13.54 12.53
C ILE A 335 17.32 -14.19 11.89
N GLY A 336 18.54 -13.83 12.31
CA GLY A 336 19.78 -14.23 11.60
C GLY A 336 20.24 -15.69 11.78
N TRP A 337 19.60 -16.44 12.68
CA TRP A 337 19.92 -17.84 13.01
C TRP A 337 19.59 -18.91 11.94
N TYR A 338 19.29 -18.50 10.70
CA TYR A 338 19.10 -19.44 9.58
C TYR A 338 20.46 -19.84 8.99
N ALA A 339 20.53 -20.97 8.27
CA ALA A 339 21.75 -21.32 7.54
C ALA A 339 22.07 -20.28 6.44
N ASP A 340 23.33 -19.91 6.23
CA ASP A 340 23.78 -18.92 5.22
C ASP A 340 23.20 -19.14 3.81
N ASN A 341 22.87 -20.39 3.48
CA ASN A 341 22.36 -20.83 2.19
C ASN A 341 20.88 -21.30 2.23
N TRP A 342 20.11 -20.97 3.28
CA TRP A 342 18.75 -21.51 3.53
C TRP A 342 17.76 -21.41 2.35
N PHE A 343 17.91 -20.39 1.51
CA PHE A 343 17.08 -20.10 0.33
C PHE A 343 17.57 -20.80 -0.96
N LYS A 344 18.73 -21.48 -0.91
CA LYS A 344 19.33 -22.27 -1.99
C LYS A 344 19.12 -23.78 -1.80
N ILE A 345 18.58 -24.19 -0.64
CA ILE A 345 18.25 -25.58 -0.32
C ILE A 345 16.99 -25.99 -1.11
N PRO A 346 16.99 -27.11 -1.86
CA PRO A 346 15.80 -27.59 -2.57
C PRO A 346 14.75 -28.09 -1.58
N ASP A 347 13.55 -27.52 -1.64
CA ASP A 347 12.43 -27.83 -0.74
C ASP A 347 11.19 -28.23 -1.56
N PRO A 348 10.67 -29.47 -1.42
CA PRO A 348 9.54 -29.96 -2.22
C PRO A 348 8.19 -29.33 -1.84
N ALA A 349 8.13 -28.48 -0.81
CA ALA A 349 6.92 -27.75 -0.43
C ALA A 349 6.76 -26.40 -1.14
N ILE A 350 7.71 -25.98 -2.00
CA ILE A 350 7.64 -24.72 -2.75
C ILE A 350 7.75 -24.94 -4.27
N ASN A 351 7.12 -24.06 -5.04
CA ASN A 351 7.12 -24.09 -6.51
C ASN A 351 8.07 -23.04 -7.14
N CYS A 352 8.89 -22.36 -6.35
CA CYS A 352 9.80 -21.31 -6.81
C CYS A 352 11.21 -21.85 -7.01
N THR A 353 11.92 -21.36 -8.03
CA THR A 353 13.32 -21.74 -8.29
C THR A 353 14.31 -20.99 -7.38
N VAL A 354 15.54 -21.49 -7.27
CA VAL A 354 16.59 -20.88 -6.42
C VAL A 354 16.92 -19.44 -6.85
N ASP A 355 16.91 -19.14 -8.15
CA ASP A 355 17.16 -17.79 -8.66
C ASP A 355 16.02 -16.82 -8.28
N GLU A 356 14.78 -17.29 -8.34
CA GLU A 356 13.58 -16.54 -7.93
C GLU A 356 13.55 -16.29 -6.42
N MET A 357 13.90 -17.31 -5.62
CA MET A 357 14.08 -17.17 -4.18
C MET A 357 15.20 -16.17 -3.85
N THR A 358 16.35 -16.26 -4.53
CA THR A 358 17.50 -15.36 -4.34
C THR A 358 17.12 -13.91 -4.65
N MET A 359 16.39 -13.65 -5.75
CA MET A 359 15.86 -12.32 -6.05
C MET A 359 14.88 -11.79 -4.99
N ALA A 360 14.09 -12.66 -4.36
CA ALA A 360 13.09 -12.27 -3.38
C ALA A 360 13.66 -11.95 -1.98
N VAL A 361 14.80 -12.56 -1.61
CA VAL A 361 15.47 -12.31 -0.31
C VAL A 361 16.54 -11.21 -0.36
N GLU A 362 16.94 -10.75 -1.53
CA GLU A 362 18.07 -9.81 -1.68
C GLU A 362 17.86 -8.48 -0.93
N GLY A 363 18.89 -8.01 -0.23
CA GLY A 363 18.88 -6.76 0.53
C GLY A 363 18.19 -6.80 1.90
N HIS A 364 17.61 -7.93 2.32
CA HIS A 364 16.99 -8.05 3.64
C HIS A 364 18.01 -7.92 4.79
N VAL A 365 17.52 -7.47 5.95
CA VAL A 365 18.32 -7.26 7.17
C VAL A 365 18.05 -8.38 8.17
N THR A 366 19.09 -8.97 8.72
CA THR A 366 19.00 -9.94 9.81
C THR A 366 19.40 -9.32 11.14
N THR A 367 18.83 -9.87 12.22
CA THR A 367 19.26 -9.60 13.59
C THR A 367 19.59 -10.94 14.26
N GLU A 368 20.85 -11.14 14.64
CA GLU A 368 21.34 -12.30 15.40
C GLU A 368 21.93 -11.85 16.76
N ILE A 369 22.24 -12.80 17.64
CA ILE A 369 22.83 -12.50 18.96
C ILE A 369 24.21 -13.15 19.01
N VAL A 370 25.22 -12.43 19.50
CA VAL A 370 26.61 -12.89 19.48
C VAL A 370 26.80 -14.04 20.48
N MET A 371 26.85 -15.28 19.97
CA MET A 371 27.02 -16.50 20.76
C MET A 371 28.48 -16.94 20.96
N LEU A 372 29.42 -16.33 20.24
CA LEU A 372 30.86 -16.60 20.30
C LEU A 372 31.61 -15.26 20.39
N ASN A 373 32.56 -15.11 21.32
CA ASN A 373 33.31 -13.86 21.44
C ASN A 373 34.18 -13.61 20.18
N PRO A 374 34.03 -12.48 19.46
CA PRO A 374 34.88 -12.14 18.32
C PRO A 374 36.31 -11.73 18.71
N GLU A 375 36.57 -11.40 19.99
CA GLU A 375 37.89 -11.03 20.48
C GLU A 375 38.77 -12.24 20.81
N ASN A 376 40.07 -12.15 20.51
CA ASN A 376 41.05 -13.22 20.80
C ASN A 376 41.51 -13.24 22.27
N THR A 377 40.59 -12.97 23.21
CA THR A 377 40.82 -13.07 24.65
C THR A 377 40.70 -14.51 25.15
N ARG A 378 41.42 -14.88 26.22
CA ARG A 378 41.25 -16.18 26.89
C ARG A 378 40.26 -16.06 28.04
N GLY A 379 39.21 -16.86 28.03
CA GLY A 379 38.20 -16.92 29.10
C GLY A 379 38.63 -17.78 30.29
N ILE A 380 37.68 -18.06 31.20
CA ILE A 380 37.90 -18.85 32.43
C ILE A 380 38.49 -20.25 32.20
N SER A 381 38.28 -20.83 31.03
CA SER A 381 38.84 -22.12 30.58
C SER A 381 40.29 -22.03 30.09
N ASN A 382 40.88 -20.84 30.06
CA ASN A 382 42.19 -20.52 29.47
C ASN A 382 42.29 -20.84 27.95
N MET A 383 41.17 -20.91 27.23
CA MET A 383 41.10 -21.06 25.77
C MET A 383 40.51 -19.79 25.12
N THR A 384 40.86 -19.56 23.86
CA THR A 384 40.19 -18.57 22.98
C THR A 384 38.98 -19.18 22.27
N SER A 385 38.13 -18.32 21.70
CA SER A 385 36.98 -18.71 20.87
C SER A 385 37.37 -19.62 19.70
N GLN A 386 38.49 -19.35 19.02
CA GLN A 386 38.94 -20.14 17.88
C GLN A 386 39.48 -21.51 18.33
N GLU A 387 40.29 -21.55 19.39
CA GLU A 387 40.80 -22.80 19.97
C GLU A 387 39.66 -23.72 20.44
N PHE A 388 38.61 -23.15 21.04
CA PHE A 388 37.40 -23.90 21.38
C PHE A 388 36.73 -24.50 20.14
N MET A 389 36.49 -23.70 19.09
CA MET A 389 35.85 -24.20 17.87
C MET A 389 36.70 -25.26 17.16
N GLU A 390 38.02 -25.15 17.16
CA GLU A 390 38.92 -26.19 16.66
C GLU A 390 38.92 -27.46 17.52
N LYS A 391 38.84 -27.34 18.85
CA LYS A 391 38.72 -28.47 19.79
C LYS A 391 37.38 -29.19 19.60
N LEU A 392 36.29 -28.44 19.40
CA LEU A 392 34.95 -28.97 19.15
C LEU A 392 34.83 -29.65 17.78
N LYS A 393 35.26 -29.00 16.68
CA LYS A 393 35.22 -29.57 15.33
C LYS A 393 36.01 -30.90 15.24
N ARG A 394 37.19 -30.97 15.89
CA ARG A 394 37.97 -32.21 16.00
C ARG A 394 37.27 -33.32 16.81
N ARG A 395 36.34 -32.97 17.70
CA ARG A 395 35.56 -33.93 18.50
C ARG A 395 34.30 -34.42 17.81
N LEU A 396 33.72 -33.60 16.91
CA LEU A 396 32.55 -33.96 16.11
C LEU A 396 32.89 -34.93 14.98
N GLY A 397 34.00 -34.71 14.27
CA GLY A 397 34.44 -35.58 13.16
C GLY A 397 33.60 -35.48 11.87
N GLU A 398 32.38 -34.96 11.96
CA GLU A 398 31.50 -34.63 10.83
C GLU A 398 31.80 -33.24 10.23
N ASN A 399 31.20 -32.95 9.07
CA ASN A 399 31.28 -31.62 8.46
C ASN A 399 30.55 -30.58 9.33
N PRO A 400 31.23 -29.49 9.76
CA PRO A 400 30.64 -28.49 10.65
C PRO A 400 29.34 -27.85 10.13
N ASP A 401 29.20 -27.77 8.81
CA ASP A 401 28.09 -27.10 8.12
C ASP A 401 26.81 -27.97 8.07
N VAL A 402 26.86 -29.20 8.62
CA VAL A 402 25.74 -30.16 8.68
C VAL A 402 25.33 -30.46 10.14
N THR A 403 26.22 -30.27 11.12
CA THR A 403 25.95 -30.58 12.52
C THR A 403 25.05 -29.54 13.20
N GLY A 404 23.91 -29.99 13.74
CA GLY A 404 22.95 -29.12 14.45
C GLY A 404 23.50 -28.51 15.75
N GLY A 405 23.19 -27.24 15.99
CA GLY A 405 23.48 -26.54 17.25
C GLY A 405 24.90 -26.00 17.41
N LEU A 406 25.66 -25.89 16.30
CA LEU A 406 27.08 -25.51 16.36
C LEU A 406 27.31 -24.05 16.77
N GLN A 407 26.36 -23.14 16.50
CA GLN A 407 26.44 -21.74 16.94
C GLN A 407 26.18 -21.61 18.45
N GLU A 408 25.32 -22.47 18.99
CA GLU A 408 24.86 -22.51 20.38
C GLU A 408 25.79 -23.33 21.30
N ALA A 409 26.69 -24.15 20.72
CA ALA A 409 27.63 -24.98 21.47
C ALA A 409 28.50 -24.23 22.52
N PRO A 410 28.97 -22.97 22.29
CA PRO A 410 29.61 -22.16 23.34
C PRO A 410 28.70 -21.91 24.56
N LEU A 411 27.39 -21.77 24.35
CA LEU A 411 26.42 -21.53 25.42
C LEU A 411 26.24 -22.77 26.30
N ALA A 412 26.34 -23.97 25.72
CA ALA A 412 26.35 -25.24 26.45
C ALA A 412 27.68 -25.46 27.21
N TYR A 413 28.81 -25.06 26.63
CA TYR A 413 30.11 -25.07 27.29
C TYR A 413 30.11 -24.13 28.51
N ASP A 414 29.72 -22.87 28.32
CA ASP A 414 29.69 -21.86 29.39
C ASP A 414 28.61 -22.13 30.45
N ALA A 415 27.53 -22.86 30.12
CA ALA A 415 26.54 -23.28 31.12
C ALA A 415 27.14 -24.23 32.17
N ILE A 416 28.01 -25.17 31.75
CA ILE A 416 28.73 -26.05 32.68
C ILE A 416 29.72 -25.25 33.53
N TRP A 417 30.39 -24.22 32.97
CA TRP A 417 31.25 -23.33 33.76
C TRP A 417 30.47 -22.48 34.76
N ALA A 418 29.33 -21.90 34.38
CA ALA A 418 28.45 -21.16 35.28
C ALA A 418 27.99 -22.05 36.46
N LEU A 419 27.52 -23.26 36.15
CA LEU A 419 27.14 -24.28 37.13
C LEU A 419 28.31 -24.62 38.06
N ALA A 420 29.50 -24.88 37.52
CA ALA A 420 30.68 -25.25 38.32
C ALA A 420 31.14 -24.12 39.25
N LEU A 421 31.18 -22.87 38.76
CA LEU A 421 31.55 -21.69 39.55
C LEU A 421 30.51 -21.42 40.65
N ALA A 422 29.21 -21.52 40.33
CA ALA A 422 28.13 -21.36 41.31
C ALA A 422 28.18 -22.46 42.38
N LEU A 423 28.40 -23.73 42.02
CA LEU A 423 28.57 -24.82 42.99
C LEU A 423 29.84 -24.66 43.85
N ASN A 424 30.94 -24.14 43.29
CA ASN A 424 32.17 -23.86 44.06
C ASN A 424 31.92 -22.79 45.13
N LYS A 425 31.23 -21.70 44.76
CA LYS A 425 30.79 -20.63 45.69
C LYS A 425 29.80 -21.16 46.72
N THR A 426 28.84 -22.00 46.31
CA THR A 426 27.87 -22.66 47.19
C THR A 426 28.54 -23.56 48.22
N ALA A 427 29.51 -24.39 47.81
CA ALA A 427 30.24 -25.28 48.71
C ALA A 427 30.97 -24.50 49.82
N TYR A 428 31.56 -23.34 49.48
CA TYR A 428 32.20 -22.47 50.44
C TYR A 428 31.20 -21.89 51.47
N GLU A 429 30.06 -21.36 51.02
CA GLU A 429 29.04 -20.82 51.94
C GLU A 429 28.37 -21.91 52.80
N LEU A 430 28.00 -23.06 52.21
CA LEU A 430 27.44 -24.19 52.97
C LEU A 430 28.40 -24.72 54.04
N SER A 431 29.72 -24.68 53.79
CA SER A 431 30.72 -25.11 54.79
C SER A 431 30.67 -24.28 56.07
N LYS A 432 30.31 -22.99 55.99
CA LYS A 432 30.10 -22.12 57.16
C LYS A 432 28.84 -22.48 57.94
N MET A 433 27.87 -23.10 57.29
CA MET A 433 26.62 -23.61 57.89
C MET A 433 26.74 -25.07 58.36
N GLY A 434 27.90 -25.72 58.16
CA GLY A 434 28.12 -27.14 58.47
C GLY A 434 27.48 -28.12 57.48
N LEU A 435 26.98 -27.64 56.34
CA LEU A 435 26.31 -28.44 55.30
C LEU A 435 27.25 -28.75 54.12
N ARG A 436 26.91 -29.78 53.34
CA ARG A 436 27.61 -30.22 52.13
C ARG A 436 26.68 -30.29 50.93
N LEU A 437 27.22 -30.30 49.72
CA LEU A 437 26.44 -30.45 48.48
C LEU A 437 25.79 -31.83 48.35
N GLU A 438 26.33 -32.85 49.04
CA GLU A 438 25.77 -34.20 49.12
C GLU A 438 24.53 -34.33 50.03
N ASP A 439 24.26 -33.34 50.89
CA ASP A 439 23.06 -33.29 51.75
C ASP A 439 21.81 -32.82 50.97
N PHE A 440 21.97 -32.51 49.68
CA PHE A 440 20.89 -32.09 48.80
C PHE A 440 19.85 -33.20 48.60
N ASN A 441 18.60 -32.82 48.77
CA ASN A 441 17.44 -33.65 48.47
C ASN A 441 16.29 -32.75 48.00
N TYR A 442 15.38 -33.29 47.20
CA TYR A 442 14.32 -32.51 46.55
C TYR A 442 13.31 -31.83 47.49
N ASN A 443 13.33 -32.17 48.79
CA ASN A 443 12.49 -31.53 49.82
C ASN A 443 13.23 -30.37 50.54
N ASN A 444 14.55 -30.22 50.37
CA ASN A 444 15.37 -29.25 51.09
C ASN A 444 15.67 -28.00 50.24
N LYS A 445 14.90 -26.94 50.46
CA LYS A 445 15.06 -25.66 49.76
C LYS A 445 16.34 -24.89 50.12
N ILE A 446 16.97 -25.14 51.27
CA ILE A 446 18.11 -24.32 51.78
C ILE A 446 19.28 -24.33 50.79
N ILE A 447 19.69 -25.53 50.34
CA ILE A 447 20.80 -25.69 49.39
C ILE A 447 20.42 -25.10 48.03
N SER A 448 19.16 -25.27 47.59
CA SER A 448 18.65 -24.69 46.34
C SER A 448 18.69 -23.15 46.35
N ASP A 449 18.29 -22.52 47.45
CA ASP A 449 18.32 -21.07 47.61
C ASP A 449 19.76 -20.52 47.65
N GLU A 450 20.74 -21.31 48.10
CA GLU A 450 22.17 -20.95 48.03
C GLU A 450 22.71 -21.07 46.61
N ILE A 451 22.41 -22.16 45.90
CA ILE A 451 22.76 -22.32 44.47
C ILE A 451 22.12 -21.20 43.64
N TYR A 452 20.87 -20.84 43.91
CA TYR A 452 20.18 -19.73 43.26
C TYR A 452 20.91 -18.39 43.46
N ARG A 453 21.32 -18.08 44.70
CA ARG A 453 22.06 -16.84 45.01
C ARG A 453 23.47 -16.86 44.42
N ALA A 454 24.12 -18.02 44.34
CA ALA A 454 25.40 -18.19 43.67
C ALA A 454 25.29 -17.98 42.14
N MET A 455 24.29 -18.56 41.48
CA MET A 455 23.98 -18.36 40.06
C MET A 455 23.62 -16.90 39.75
N ASN A 456 22.72 -16.29 40.53
CA ASN A 456 22.30 -14.89 40.34
C ASN A 456 23.43 -13.86 40.62
N SER A 457 24.57 -14.31 41.13
CA SER A 457 25.77 -13.50 41.35
C SER A 457 27.02 -14.07 40.67
N SER A 458 26.84 -14.87 39.62
CA SER A 458 27.93 -15.32 38.74
C SER A 458 28.20 -14.28 37.64
N SER A 459 29.47 -13.89 37.52
CA SER A 459 29.99 -13.02 36.47
C SER A 459 31.36 -13.56 36.08
N PHE A 460 31.56 -13.93 34.81
CA PHE A 460 32.84 -14.43 34.31
C PHE A 460 32.93 -14.30 32.78
N ASP A 461 34.14 -14.34 32.24
CA ASP A 461 34.37 -14.35 30.80
C ASP A 461 34.44 -15.80 30.29
N GLY A 462 33.42 -16.20 29.52
CA GLY A 462 33.31 -17.49 28.87
C GLY A 462 33.74 -17.48 27.41
N VAL A 463 33.57 -18.61 26.72
CA VAL A 463 33.83 -18.73 25.27
C VAL A 463 32.83 -17.90 24.46
N SER A 464 31.61 -17.76 24.95
CA SER A 464 30.55 -16.94 24.36
C SER A 464 30.70 -15.44 24.66
N GLY A 465 31.77 -15.03 25.37
CA GLY A 465 32.00 -13.67 25.87
C GLY A 465 31.64 -13.53 27.35
N HIS A 466 31.38 -12.31 27.81
CA HIS A 466 30.99 -12.07 29.20
C HIS A 466 29.67 -12.78 29.54
N VAL A 467 29.61 -13.50 30.65
CA VAL A 467 28.44 -14.27 31.11
C VAL A 467 27.94 -13.66 32.42
N VAL A 468 26.82 -12.94 32.32
CA VAL A 468 26.04 -12.40 33.44
C VAL A 468 24.57 -12.67 33.16
N PHE A 469 23.85 -13.13 34.20
CA PHE A 469 22.40 -13.29 34.17
C PHE A 469 21.72 -12.02 34.67
N ASP A 470 20.65 -11.62 34.00
CA ASP A 470 19.81 -10.49 34.41
C ASP A 470 18.81 -10.88 35.53
N ALA A 471 17.99 -9.92 35.96
CA ALA A 471 16.94 -10.17 36.94
C ALA A 471 15.91 -11.22 36.48
N SER A 472 15.72 -11.43 35.16
CA SER A 472 14.89 -12.49 34.60
C SER A 472 15.57 -13.87 34.56
N GLY A 473 16.88 -13.97 34.81
CA GLY A 473 17.67 -15.20 34.67
C GLY A 473 18.18 -15.46 33.25
N SER A 474 18.03 -14.52 32.33
CA SER A 474 18.52 -14.58 30.96
C SER A 474 19.92 -13.98 30.84
N ARG A 475 20.78 -14.54 29.97
CA ARG A 475 22.07 -13.94 29.67
C ARG A 475 21.93 -12.64 28.87
N MET A 476 22.70 -11.62 29.22
CA MET A 476 22.89 -10.41 28.41
C MET A 476 24.01 -10.60 27.37
N ALA A 477 23.83 -10.09 26.15
CA ALA A 477 24.79 -10.20 25.04
C ALA A 477 24.65 -9.03 24.06
N TRP A 478 25.60 -8.88 23.13
CA TRP A 478 25.48 -7.96 22.00
C TRP A 478 24.62 -8.55 20.88
N THR A 479 23.89 -7.71 20.18
CA THR A 479 23.18 -8.07 18.94
C THR A 479 24.08 -7.76 17.75
N LEU A 480 24.15 -8.66 16.77
CA LEU A 480 24.83 -8.44 15.50
C LEU A 480 23.78 -8.27 14.40
N ILE A 481 24.07 -7.35 13.50
CA ILE A 481 23.19 -6.88 12.44
C ILE A 481 23.90 -7.18 11.11
N GLU A 482 23.23 -7.88 10.20
CA GLU A 482 23.76 -8.18 8.88
C GLU A 482 22.75 -7.84 7.78
N GLN A 483 23.23 -7.81 6.55
CA GLN A 483 22.42 -7.68 5.35
C GLN A 483 22.80 -8.76 4.34
N LEU A 484 21.83 -9.36 3.65
CA LEU A 484 22.12 -10.17 2.48
C LEU A 484 22.47 -9.24 1.30
N GLN A 485 23.69 -9.39 0.76
CA GLN A 485 24.20 -8.62 -0.36
C GLN A 485 24.80 -9.56 -1.41
N ASP A 486 24.34 -9.46 -2.65
CA ASP A 486 24.76 -10.30 -3.77
C ASP A 486 24.65 -11.81 -3.44
N GLY A 487 23.61 -12.18 -2.68
CA GLY A 487 23.39 -13.55 -2.19
C GLY A 487 24.39 -14.07 -1.14
N ILE A 488 25.09 -13.18 -0.42
CA ILE A 488 26.04 -13.46 0.68
C ILE A 488 25.76 -12.51 1.88
N TYR A 489 25.74 -13.01 3.12
CA TYR A 489 25.57 -12.15 4.28
C TYR A 489 26.79 -11.26 4.55
N LYS A 490 26.55 -10.01 4.94
CA LYS A 490 27.56 -9.02 5.32
C LYS A 490 27.18 -8.36 6.65
N LYS A 491 28.08 -8.46 7.63
CA LYS A 491 27.98 -7.80 8.94
C LYS A 491 28.02 -6.27 8.76
N ILE A 492 26.96 -5.57 9.16
CA ILE A 492 26.81 -4.11 8.99
C ILE A 492 26.96 -3.32 10.30
N GLY A 493 26.79 -3.97 11.46
CA GLY A 493 27.04 -3.36 12.77
C GLY A 493 26.74 -4.26 13.96
N TYR A 494 27.07 -3.78 15.16
CA TYR A 494 26.69 -4.42 16.43
C TYR A 494 25.96 -3.41 17.32
N TYR A 495 25.05 -3.91 18.16
CA TYR A 495 24.33 -3.10 19.13
C TYR A 495 24.45 -3.66 20.55
N ASP A 496 24.87 -2.80 21.48
CA ASP A 496 24.90 -3.06 22.92
C ASP A 496 23.72 -2.35 23.60
N SER A 497 22.67 -3.11 23.89
CA SER A 497 21.46 -2.62 24.55
C SER A 497 21.67 -2.18 26.01
N THR A 498 22.81 -2.50 26.63
CA THR A 498 23.13 -2.04 27.99
C THR A 498 23.73 -0.64 28.03
N LYS A 499 24.24 -0.16 26.88
CA LYS A 499 24.92 1.15 26.74
C LYS A 499 24.27 2.07 25.69
N ASP A 500 23.18 1.63 25.06
CA ASP A 500 22.57 2.21 23.85
C ASP A 500 23.62 2.55 22.77
N ASN A 501 24.57 1.64 22.54
CA ASN A 501 25.70 1.87 21.64
C ASN A 501 25.56 1.05 20.36
N LEU A 502 25.36 1.75 19.23
CA LEU A 502 25.31 1.16 17.88
C LEU A 502 26.63 1.41 17.15
N SER A 503 27.47 0.37 17.04
CA SER A 503 28.62 0.40 16.14
C SER A 503 28.17 0.05 14.71
N TRP A 504 28.71 0.76 13.71
CA TRP A 504 28.28 0.63 12.32
C TRP A 504 29.46 0.69 11.35
N TYR A 505 29.46 -0.19 10.35
CA TYR A 505 30.56 -0.31 9.39
C TYR A 505 30.36 0.50 8.08
N ASN A 506 29.17 1.10 7.88
CA ASN A 506 28.82 1.91 6.70
C ASN A 506 29.00 1.17 5.36
N ASN A 507 28.76 -0.15 5.38
CA ASN A 507 28.84 -1.07 4.25
C ASN A 507 27.45 -1.62 3.84
N ASP A 508 26.37 -1.06 4.37
CA ASP A 508 25.00 -1.39 3.97
C ASP A 508 24.69 -0.87 2.55
N LYS A 509 24.13 -1.75 1.70
CA LYS A 509 23.81 -1.47 0.30
C LYS A 509 22.29 -1.29 0.14
N TRP A 510 21.88 -0.26 -0.58
CA TRP A 510 20.47 -0.01 -0.87
C TRP A 510 20.26 0.32 -2.36
N ILE A 511 19.13 -0.13 -2.92
CA ILE A 511 18.79 0.09 -4.34
C ILE A 511 18.47 1.58 -4.55
N GLY A 512 19.41 2.32 -5.12
CA GLY A 512 19.35 3.79 -5.21
C GLY A 512 20.13 4.53 -4.12
N GLY A 513 21.02 3.84 -3.39
CA GLY A 513 21.98 4.46 -2.46
C GLY A 513 21.40 5.00 -1.15
N SER A 514 20.11 4.77 -0.90
CA SER A 514 19.42 5.15 0.35
C SER A 514 18.32 4.15 0.69
N PRO A 515 18.01 3.93 1.99
CA PRO A 515 16.91 3.07 2.40
C PRO A 515 15.56 3.64 1.94
N PRO A 516 14.56 2.80 1.62
CA PRO A 516 13.25 3.26 1.17
C PRO A 516 12.46 3.96 2.28
N ALA A 517 11.47 4.76 1.88
CA ALA A 517 10.51 5.36 2.80
C ALA A 517 9.47 4.33 3.27
N ASP A 518 9.08 4.41 4.55
CA ASP A 518 8.15 3.51 5.24
C ASP A 518 6.71 3.53 4.70
N HIS A 519 6.32 4.60 4.00
CA HIS A 519 5.04 4.70 3.30
C HIS A 519 5.17 5.50 1.98
N THR A 520 4.23 5.32 1.06
CA THR A 520 4.14 6.13 -0.15
C THR A 520 3.87 7.60 0.19
N LYS A 521 4.81 8.50 -0.11
CA LYS A 521 4.69 9.94 0.20
C LYS A 521 3.71 10.61 -0.75
N VAL A 522 2.70 11.30 -0.23
CA VAL A 522 1.75 12.06 -1.03
C VAL A 522 2.29 13.46 -1.30
N ILE A 523 2.56 13.79 -2.56
CA ILE A 523 2.99 15.13 -3.00
C ILE A 523 1.79 15.87 -3.57
N ILE A 524 1.43 17.00 -2.96
CA ILE A 524 0.40 17.90 -3.46
C ILE A 524 0.97 18.69 -4.65
N THR A 525 0.27 18.69 -5.78
CA THR A 525 0.64 19.50 -6.95
C THR A 525 -0.56 20.32 -7.43
N PHE A 526 -0.32 21.57 -7.81
CA PHE A 526 -1.36 22.42 -8.40
C PHE A 526 -1.43 22.23 -9.91
N ARG A 527 -2.65 22.14 -10.44
CA ARG A 527 -2.93 22.27 -11.86
C ARG A 527 -3.07 23.76 -12.21
N TYR A 528 -2.34 24.18 -13.24
CA TYR A 528 -2.21 25.55 -13.71
C TYR A 528 -2.61 25.64 -15.18
N LEU A 529 -2.93 26.84 -15.64
CA LEU A 529 -3.29 27.12 -17.03
C LEU A 529 -2.09 26.91 -17.97
N SER A 530 -2.34 26.38 -19.17
CA SER A 530 -1.31 26.21 -20.19
C SER A 530 -0.75 27.56 -20.63
N GLN A 531 0.50 27.84 -20.27
CA GLN A 531 1.15 29.13 -20.54
C GLN A 531 1.18 29.51 -22.03
N LYS A 532 1.24 28.50 -22.91
CA LYS A 532 1.15 28.69 -24.38
C LYS A 532 -0.23 29.22 -24.80
N LEU A 533 -1.30 28.72 -24.17
CA LEU A 533 -2.67 29.17 -24.40
C LEU A 533 -2.88 30.58 -23.82
N PHE A 534 -2.45 30.81 -22.57
CA PHE A 534 -2.59 32.10 -21.89
C PHE A 534 -1.91 33.25 -22.65
N ILE A 535 -0.66 33.06 -23.08
CA ILE A 535 0.10 34.07 -23.83
C ILE A 535 -0.55 34.33 -25.20
N SER A 536 -0.92 33.27 -25.93
CA SER A 536 -1.54 33.41 -27.27
C SER A 536 -2.85 34.20 -27.22
N VAL A 537 -3.71 33.88 -26.25
CA VAL A 537 -4.98 34.58 -26.02
C VAL A 537 -4.76 36.02 -25.55
N SER A 538 -3.78 36.26 -24.67
CA SER A 538 -3.44 37.59 -24.17
C SER A 538 -2.95 38.53 -25.28
N VAL A 539 -2.18 38.02 -26.26
CA VAL A 539 -1.77 38.79 -27.44
C VAL A 539 -2.97 39.17 -28.31
N LEU A 540 -3.93 38.26 -28.53
CA LEU A 540 -5.16 38.56 -29.26
C LEU A 540 -6.03 39.61 -28.53
N ALA A 541 -6.13 39.55 -27.21
CA ALA A 541 -6.82 40.56 -26.41
C ALA A 541 -6.14 41.93 -26.52
N GLY A 542 -4.81 41.99 -26.42
CA GLY A 542 -4.02 43.22 -26.58
C GLY A 542 -4.18 43.87 -27.97
N LEU A 543 -4.14 43.08 -29.04
CA LEU A 543 -4.41 43.57 -30.40
C LEU A 543 -5.85 44.09 -30.56
N GLY A 544 -6.83 43.46 -29.91
CA GLY A 544 -8.21 43.93 -29.88
C GLY A 544 -8.37 45.27 -29.14
N ILE A 545 -7.64 45.46 -28.04
CA ILE A 545 -7.63 46.72 -27.28
C ILE A 545 -7.03 47.85 -28.13
N LEU A 546 -5.93 47.60 -28.83
CA LEU A 546 -5.33 48.57 -29.77
C LEU A 546 -6.31 48.93 -30.90
N LEU A 547 -7.00 47.95 -31.50
CA LEU A 547 -8.04 48.19 -32.50
C LEU A 547 -9.22 49.01 -31.92
N GLY A 548 -9.60 48.76 -30.67
CA GLY A 548 -10.60 49.53 -29.94
C GLY A 548 -10.21 51.00 -29.80
N PHE A 549 -8.98 51.28 -29.37
CA PHE A 549 -8.46 52.65 -29.27
C PHE A 549 -8.36 53.36 -30.62
N VAL A 550 -7.97 52.66 -31.69
CA VAL A 550 -7.96 53.22 -33.07
C VAL A 550 -9.38 53.59 -33.51
N CYS A 551 -10.36 52.69 -33.34
CA CYS A 551 -11.76 52.94 -33.70
C CYS A 551 -12.37 54.11 -32.89
N LEU A 552 -12.09 54.17 -31.59
CA LEU A 552 -12.52 55.24 -30.68
C LEU A 552 -11.91 56.59 -31.11
N SER A 553 -10.61 56.63 -31.37
CA SER A 553 -9.90 57.86 -31.78
C SER A 553 -10.41 58.37 -33.13
N PHE A 554 -10.60 57.48 -34.11
CA PHE A 554 -11.20 57.81 -35.41
C PHE A 554 -12.61 58.43 -35.26
N ASN A 555 -13.46 57.85 -34.41
CA ASN A 555 -14.84 58.30 -34.24
C ASN A 555 -14.96 59.61 -33.41
N ILE A 556 -13.98 59.89 -32.53
CA ILE A 556 -13.86 61.19 -31.84
C ILE A 556 -13.34 62.26 -32.80
N TYR A 557 -12.26 62.02 -33.54
CA TYR A 557 -11.68 62.99 -34.48
C TYR A 557 -12.68 63.43 -35.56
N ASN A 558 -13.34 62.46 -36.20
CA ASN A 558 -14.32 62.70 -37.26
C ASN A 558 -15.73 63.02 -36.74
N SER A 559 -15.90 63.32 -35.45
CA SER A 559 -17.21 63.61 -34.83
C SER A 559 -17.91 64.87 -35.37
N HIS A 560 -17.17 65.75 -36.04
CA HIS A 560 -17.71 66.92 -36.74
C HIS A 560 -18.38 66.56 -38.08
N VAL A 561 -18.06 65.40 -38.67
CA VAL A 561 -18.58 65.00 -40.00
C VAL A 561 -20.06 64.59 -39.88
N ARG A 562 -20.94 65.24 -40.66
CA ARG A 562 -22.41 65.04 -40.65
C ARG A 562 -22.84 63.55 -40.76
N TYR A 563 -22.10 62.74 -41.52
CA TYR A 563 -22.34 61.30 -41.63
C TYR A 563 -22.06 60.53 -40.32
N ILE A 564 -21.01 60.90 -39.59
CA ILE A 564 -20.65 60.33 -38.29
C ILE A 564 -21.65 60.80 -37.22
N GLN A 565 -22.04 62.08 -37.24
CA GLN A 565 -23.08 62.63 -36.34
C GLN A 565 -24.43 61.89 -36.46
N ASN A 566 -24.89 61.63 -37.70
CA ASN A 566 -26.08 60.82 -37.99
C ASN A 566 -25.99 59.36 -37.47
N SER A 567 -24.80 58.89 -37.07
CA SER A 567 -24.59 57.57 -36.47
C SER A 567 -24.59 57.55 -34.94
N GLN A 568 -24.92 58.67 -34.27
CA GLN A 568 -24.87 58.84 -32.81
C GLN A 568 -23.48 58.52 -32.22
N PRO A 569 -22.46 59.35 -32.48
CA PRO A 569 -21.06 58.99 -32.26
C PRO A 569 -20.72 58.69 -30.80
N HIS A 570 -21.33 59.40 -29.84
CA HIS A 570 -21.08 59.17 -28.42
C HIS A 570 -21.55 57.80 -27.93
N LEU A 571 -22.67 57.25 -28.45
CA LEU A 571 -23.09 55.89 -28.10
C LEU A 571 -22.10 54.87 -28.66
N ASN A 572 -21.60 55.08 -29.88
CA ASN A 572 -20.54 54.24 -30.45
C ASN A 572 -19.24 54.30 -29.63
N ASN A 573 -18.88 55.47 -29.08
CA ASN A 573 -17.73 55.60 -28.16
C ASN A 573 -17.92 54.77 -26.89
N VAL A 574 -19.13 54.77 -26.30
CA VAL A 574 -19.46 53.92 -25.15
C VAL A 574 -19.41 52.42 -25.53
N THR A 575 -19.86 52.06 -26.74
CA THR A 575 -19.71 50.68 -27.24
C THR A 575 -18.23 50.28 -27.31
N ALA A 576 -17.38 51.11 -27.92
CA ALA A 576 -15.94 50.85 -28.04
C ALA A 576 -15.23 50.77 -26.68
N ALA A 577 -15.56 51.66 -25.74
CA ALA A 577 -15.04 51.63 -24.37
C ALA A 577 -15.45 50.33 -23.63
N GLY A 578 -16.70 49.89 -23.78
CA GLY A 578 -17.17 48.62 -23.25
C GLY A 578 -16.43 47.40 -23.84
N CYS A 579 -16.19 47.41 -25.16
CA CYS A 579 -15.39 46.36 -25.82
C CYS A 579 -13.93 46.33 -25.31
N ILE A 580 -13.28 47.49 -25.11
CA ILE A 580 -11.94 47.58 -24.54
C ILE A 580 -11.91 47.00 -23.11
N LEU A 581 -12.89 47.36 -22.27
CA LEU A 581 -12.97 46.89 -20.89
C LEU A 581 -13.26 45.38 -20.80
N ALA A 582 -14.12 44.85 -21.69
CA ALA A 582 -14.38 43.41 -21.79
C ALA A 582 -13.14 42.63 -22.25
N LEU A 583 -12.39 43.14 -23.25
CA LEU A 583 -11.12 42.54 -23.67
C LEU A 583 -10.07 42.57 -22.55
N ALA A 584 -10.04 43.62 -21.74
CA ALA A 584 -9.16 43.71 -20.58
C ALA A 584 -9.51 42.71 -19.47
N ALA A 585 -10.72 42.14 -19.44
CA ALA A 585 -11.08 41.06 -18.51
C ALA A 585 -10.37 39.73 -18.81
N VAL A 586 -9.82 39.55 -20.01
CA VAL A 586 -9.13 38.31 -20.43
C VAL A 586 -7.85 38.06 -19.62
N PHE A 587 -7.11 39.10 -19.25
CA PHE A 587 -5.90 38.97 -18.43
C PHE A 587 -6.17 38.42 -17.02
N PRO A 588 -7.04 39.02 -16.18
CA PRO A 588 -7.34 38.46 -14.86
C PRO A 588 -8.04 37.10 -14.94
N LEU A 589 -8.77 36.78 -16.02
CA LEU A 589 -9.36 35.44 -16.23
C LEU A 589 -8.30 34.33 -16.36
N GLY A 590 -7.16 34.62 -17.00
CA GLY A 590 -6.08 33.64 -17.19
C GLY A 590 -4.99 33.66 -16.10
N LEU A 591 -4.96 34.69 -15.25
CA LEU A 591 -4.01 34.79 -14.15
C LEU A 591 -4.37 33.85 -12.99
N ASP A 592 -3.52 32.86 -12.77
CA ASP A 592 -3.58 31.81 -11.76
C ASP A 592 -2.42 31.91 -10.74
N GLY A 593 -2.34 30.95 -9.81
CA GLY A 593 -1.32 30.88 -8.76
C GLY A 593 0.08 30.52 -9.26
N HIS A 594 0.26 30.21 -10.55
CA HIS A 594 1.57 30.18 -11.19
C HIS A 594 2.19 31.59 -11.25
N HIS A 595 1.35 32.61 -11.39
CA HIS A 595 1.74 34.01 -11.53
C HIS A 595 1.52 34.84 -10.25
N ILE A 596 0.60 34.43 -9.37
CA ILE A 596 0.05 35.30 -8.32
C ILE A 596 0.03 34.59 -6.96
N GLU A 597 0.65 35.24 -5.97
CA GLU A 597 0.64 34.76 -4.59
C GLU A 597 -0.77 34.69 -3.98
N LYS A 598 -0.95 33.74 -3.05
CA LYS A 598 -2.23 33.42 -2.40
C LYS A 598 -2.98 34.64 -1.83
N TRP A 599 -2.25 35.65 -1.34
CA TRP A 599 -2.80 36.88 -0.77
C TRP A 599 -3.49 37.77 -1.82
N HIS A 600 -2.97 37.82 -3.04
CA HIS A 600 -3.47 38.67 -4.12
C HIS A 600 -4.59 38.00 -4.94
N PHE A 601 -4.76 36.68 -4.80
CA PHE A 601 -5.77 35.89 -5.55
C PHE A 601 -7.22 36.42 -5.45
N PRO A 602 -7.75 36.86 -4.28
CA PRO A 602 -9.12 37.39 -4.20
C PRO A 602 -9.33 38.68 -4.99
N LEU A 603 -8.30 39.54 -5.09
CA LEU A 603 -8.35 40.76 -5.90
C LEU A 603 -8.51 40.42 -7.40
N VAL A 604 -7.85 39.35 -7.85
CA VAL A 604 -8.00 38.82 -9.22
C VAL A 604 -9.41 38.28 -9.44
N CYS A 605 -9.96 37.52 -8.49
CA CYS A 605 -11.35 37.05 -8.55
C CYS A 605 -12.36 38.19 -8.70
N GLN A 606 -12.16 39.30 -7.99
CA GLN A 606 -13.00 40.50 -8.11
C GLN A 606 -12.78 41.21 -9.45
N ALA A 607 -11.53 41.35 -9.91
CA ALA A 607 -11.22 41.95 -11.20
C ALA A 607 -11.87 41.20 -12.39
N ARG A 608 -11.87 39.85 -12.36
CA ARG A 608 -12.60 39.01 -13.34
C ARG A 608 -14.07 39.41 -13.45
N LEU A 609 -14.73 39.58 -12.30
CA LEU A 609 -16.16 39.88 -12.23
C LEU A 609 -16.47 41.31 -12.74
N TRP A 610 -15.77 42.33 -12.22
CA TRP A 610 -16.07 43.72 -12.52
C TRP A 610 -15.71 44.11 -13.96
N LEU A 611 -14.55 43.73 -14.49
CA LEU A 611 -14.18 44.10 -15.87
C LEU A 611 -15.13 43.45 -16.89
N LEU A 612 -15.50 42.18 -16.70
CA LEU A 612 -16.40 41.48 -17.61
C LEU A 612 -17.83 42.03 -17.54
N GLY A 613 -18.37 42.22 -16.34
CA GLY A 613 -19.73 42.75 -16.12
C GLY A 613 -19.90 44.16 -16.68
N LEU A 614 -19.04 45.09 -16.26
CA LEU A 614 -19.10 46.48 -16.71
C LEU A 614 -18.81 46.61 -18.21
N GLY A 615 -17.84 45.85 -18.74
CA GLY A 615 -17.49 45.84 -20.17
C GLY A 615 -18.67 45.39 -21.03
N PHE A 616 -19.32 44.27 -20.66
CA PHE A 616 -20.54 43.80 -21.32
C PHE A 616 -21.67 44.83 -21.23
N SER A 617 -21.93 45.40 -20.05
CA SER A 617 -23.06 46.31 -19.83
C SER A 617 -22.89 47.65 -20.58
N LEU A 618 -21.67 48.19 -20.67
CA LEU A 618 -21.37 49.38 -21.49
C LEU A 618 -21.48 49.07 -22.99
N ALA A 619 -20.92 47.94 -23.45
CA ALA A 619 -20.94 47.54 -24.85
C ALA A 619 -22.38 47.25 -25.34
N TYR A 620 -23.10 46.38 -24.63
CA TYR A 620 -24.44 45.97 -25.02
C TYR A 620 -25.49 47.02 -24.70
N GLY A 621 -25.42 47.71 -23.55
CA GLY A 621 -26.41 48.71 -23.14
C GLY A 621 -26.50 49.91 -24.08
N SER A 622 -25.37 50.32 -24.67
CA SER A 622 -25.31 51.39 -25.67
C SER A 622 -25.90 50.95 -27.02
N MET A 623 -25.59 49.75 -27.51
CA MET A 623 -26.20 49.16 -28.71
C MET A 623 -27.71 48.92 -28.53
N PHE A 624 -28.13 48.36 -27.39
CA PHE A 624 -29.52 48.12 -27.04
C PHE A 624 -30.32 49.44 -27.00
N THR A 625 -29.81 50.46 -26.30
CA THR A 625 -30.45 51.79 -26.23
C THR A 625 -30.70 52.37 -27.62
N LYS A 626 -29.72 52.24 -28.52
CA LYS A 626 -29.80 52.76 -29.90
C LYS A 626 -30.91 52.07 -30.71
N ILE A 627 -31.07 50.75 -30.58
CA ILE A 627 -32.18 50.00 -31.22
C ILE A 627 -33.53 50.24 -30.53
N TRP A 628 -33.58 50.26 -29.20
CA TRP A 628 -34.78 50.56 -28.42
C TRP A 628 -35.36 51.92 -28.78
N TRP A 629 -34.50 52.96 -28.85
CA TRP A 629 -34.94 54.29 -29.23
C TRP A 629 -35.52 54.32 -30.64
N ILE A 630 -34.83 53.72 -31.62
CA ILE A 630 -35.33 53.59 -33.00
C ILE A 630 -36.71 52.92 -33.01
N HIS A 631 -36.85 51.76 -32.36
CA HIS A 631 -38.14 51.08 -32.26
C HIS A 631 -39.23 52.03 -31.72
N THR A 632 -39.02 52.66 -30.55
CA THR A 632 -40.01 53.56 -29.96
C THR A 632 -40.32 54.81 -30.80
N ALA A 633 -39.36 55.31 -31.58
CA ALA A 633 -39.54 56.48 -32.44
C ALA A 633 -40.31 56.19 -33.74
N PHE A 634 -40.35 54.92 -34.17
CA PHE A 634 -41.05 54.51 -35.40
C PHE A 634 -42.37 53.75 -35.14
N THR A 635 -42.53 53.04 -34.01
CA THR A 635 -43.76 52.26 -33.72
C THR A 635 -44.80 53.00 -32.87
N LYS A 636 -44.44 54.07 -32.14
CA LYS A 636 -45.43 54.86 -31.38
C LYS A 636 -45.97 56.06 -32.18
N LYS A 637 -47.31 56.07 -32.34
CA LYS A 637 -48.17 57.06 -33.01
C LYS A 637 -48.15 57.04 -34.54
N ASP A 638 -49.33 57.14 -35.15
CA ASP A 638 -49.51 57.20 -36.61
C ASP A 638 -49.35 58.60 -37.22
N ASP A 639 -49.44 59.63 -36.38
CA ASP A 639 -49.53 61.01 -36.85
C ASP A 639 -48.20 61.52 -37.44
N LYS A 640 -48.15 61.60 -38.77
CA LYS A 640 -46.98 61.99 -39.58
C LYS A 640 -46.42 63.37 -39.20
N LYS A 641 -47.26 64.24 -38.61
CA LYS A 641 -46.89 65.58 -38.14
C LYS A 641 -46.19 65.52 -36.78
N GLU A 642 -46.64 64.65 -35.86
CA GLU A 642 -45.96 64.42 -34.58
C GLU A 642 -44.68 63.59 -34.73
N ARG A 643 -44.62 62.60 -35.64
CA ARG A 643 -43.37 61.86 -35.94
C ARG A 643 -42.23 62.81 -36.31
N ARG A 644 -42.50 63.87 -37.09
CA ARG A 644 -41.51 64.93 -37.39
C ARG A 644 -41.13 65.74 -36.14
N LYS A 645 -42.10 66.13 -35.31
CA LYS A 645 -41.87 66.87 -34.06
C LYS A 645 -41.01 66.07 -33.07
N LEU A 646 -41.32 64.79 -32.84
CA LEU A 646 -40.55 63.88 -32.00
C LEU A 646 -39.12 63.65 -32.56
N SER A 647 -38.97 63.58 -33.89
CA SER A 647 -37.66 63.51 -34.57
C SER A 647 -36.84 64.81 -34.46
N GLN A 648 -37.44 65.95 -34.12
CA GLN A 648 -36.75 67.24 -34.00
C GLN A 648 -36.52 67.67 -32.53
N THR A 649 -37.34 67.19 -31.60
CA THR A 649 -37.27 67.54 -30.17
C THR A 649 -36.66 66.40 -29.35
N LEU A 650 -35.53 65.85 -29.79
CA LEU A 650 -34.82 64.79 -29.07
C LEU A 650 -33.53 65.30 -28.42
N GLU A 651 -33.57 65.46 -27.11
CA GLU A 651 -32.42 65.86 -26.31
C GLU A 651 -31.49 64.67 -26.06
N PRO A 652 -30.16 64.79 -26.30
CA PRO A 652 -29.22 63.66 -26.14
C PRO A 652 -29.20 63.02 -24.75
N TRP A 653 -29.54 63.76 -23.69
CA TRP A 653 -29.51 63.27 -22.30
C TRP A 653 -30.37 62.03 -22.07
N LYS A 654 -31.48 61.88 -22.81
CA LYS A 654 -32.40 60.74 -22.67
C LYS A 654 -31.75 59.41 -23.06
N LEU A 655 -30.85 59.40 -24.04
CA LEU A 655 -30.11 58.21 -24.47
C LEU A 655 -29.04 57.82 -23.43
N TYR A 656 -28.33 58.80 -22.85
CA TYR A 656 -27.37 58.50 -21.78
C TYR A 656 -28.06 58.01 -20.51
N THR A 657 -29.26 58.51 -20.21
CA THR A 657 -30.05 58.11 -19.03
C THR A 657 -30.43 56.64 -19.09
N THR A 658 -30.86 56.10 -20.24
CA THR A 658 -31.17 54.67 -20.37
C THR A 658 -29.94 53.77 -20.30
N VAL A 659 -28.80 54.19 -20.87
CA VAL A 659 -27.53 53.45 -20.72
C VAL A 659 -27.06 53.45 -19.26
N SER A 660 -27.12 54.60 -18.59
CA SER A 660 -26.71 54.74 -17.19
C SER A 660 -27.62 53.96 -16.24
N LEU A 661 -28.92 53.86 -16.54
CA LEU A 661 -29.88 53.03 -15.79
C LEU A 661 -29.55 51.54 -15.91
N LEU A 662 -29.30 51.05 -17.14
CA LEU A 662 -28.91 49.65 -17.37
C LEU A 662 -27.57 49.30 -16.68
N LEU A 663 -26.60 50.21 -16.71
CA LEU A 663 -25.33 50.06 -16.00
C LEU A 663 -25.49 50.11 -14.48
N GLY A 664 -26.34 51.01 -13.97
CA GLY A 664 -26.59 51.16 -12.53
C GLY A 664 -27.24 49.91 -11.92
N LEU A 665 -28.21 49.30 -12.62
CA LEU A 665 -28.81 48.02 -12.21
C LEU A 665 -27.76 46.89 -12.13
N ASP A 666 -26.79 46.88 -13.04
CA ASP A 666 -25.71 45.91 -13.04
C ASP A 666 -24.72 46.14 -11.88
N ILE A 667 -24.28 47.38 -11.66
CA ILE A 667 -23.41 47.76 -10.55
C ILE A 667 -24.06 47.40 -9.20
N ILE A 668 -25.36 47.64 -9.04
CA ILE A 668 -26.11 47.25 -7.85
C ILE A 668 -26.13 45.72 -7.70
N THR A 669 -26.39 44.97 -8.77
CA THR A 669 -26.46 43.50 -8.72
C THR A 669 -25.11 42.86 -8.38
N LEU A 670 -24.03 43.31 -9.02
CA LEU A 670 -22.66 42.84 -8.77
C LEU A 670 -22.14 43.29 -7.40
N GLY A 671 -22.48 44.51 -6.97
CA GLY A 671 -22.15 45.03 -5.64
C GLY A 671 -22.83 44.25 -4.52
N ILE A 672 -24.12 43.92 -4.66
CA ILE A 672 -24.85 43.07 -3.70
C ILE A 672 -24.21 41.68 -3.65
N TRP A 673 -23.88 41.04 -4.78
CA TRP A 673 -23.18 39.76 -4.79
C TRP A 673 -21.85 39.85 -4.02
N GLN A 674 -20.97 40.79 -4.37
CA GLN A 674 -19.66 40.90 -3.71
C GLN A 674 -19.74 41.25 -2.21
N ILE A 675 -20.77 41.95 -1.75
CA ILE A 675 -20.95 42.28 -0.33
C ILE A 675 -21.56 41.11 0.46
N VAL A 676 -22.49 40.35 -0.13
CA VAL A 676 -23.23 39.28 0.55
C VAL A 676 -22.53 37.92 0.46
N ASP A 677 -21.83 37.64 -0.64
CA ASP A 677 -21.17 36.36 -0.92
C ASP A 677 -19.88 36.60 -1.76
N PRO A 678 -18.84 37.22 -1.17
CA PRO A 678 -17.63 37.60 -1.87
C PRO A 678 -16.89 36.39 -2.47
N LEU A 679 -16.39 36.55 -3.69
CA LEU A 679 -15.56 35.53 -4.32
C LEU A 679 -14.23 35.38 -3.60
N HIS A 680 -13.96 34.18 -3.09
CA HIS A 680 -12.73 33.79 -2.42
C HIS A 680 -11.99 32.69 -3.20
N ARG A 681 -10.74 32.44 -2.81
CA ARG A 681 -9.99 31.25 -3.25
C ARG A 681 -10.65 30.01 -2.68
N SER A 682 -10.90 29.01 -3.52
CA SER A 682 -11.22 27.64 -3.13
C SER A 682 -10.27 26.66 -3.80
N ILE A 683 -10.13 25.48 -3.21
CA ILE A 683 -9.29 24.39 -3.72
C ILE A 683 -10.19 23.17 -3.93
N GLU A 684 -10.11 22.58 -5.11
CA GLU A 684 -10.75 21.31 -5.47
C GLU A 684 -9.67 20.23 -5.47
N GLU A 685 -9.88 19.13 -4.74
CA GLU A 685 -8.96 18.00 -4.71
C GLU A 685 -9.42 16.91 -5.67
N PHE A 686 -8.54 16.49 -6.58
CA PHE A 686 -8.80 15.35 -7.45
C PHE A 686 -8.40 14.03 -6.78
N THR A 687 -8.82 12.92 -7.39
CA THR A 687 -8.28 11.59 -7.06
C THR A 687 -6.76 11.58 -7.16
N LYS A 688 -6.09 10.85 -6.26
CA LYS A 688 -4.64 10.65 -6.31
C LYS A 688 -4.24 9.95 -7.61
N GLU A 689 -3.17 10.42 -8.23
CA GLU A 689 -2.63 9.93 -9.50
C GLU A 689 -1.22 9.35 -9.27
N GLU A 690 -0.93 8.24 -9.94
CA GLU A 690 0.42 7.68 -9.96
C GLU A 690 1.33 8.51 -10.89
N PRO A 691 2.59 8.79 -10.51
CA PRO A 691 3.52 9.57 -11.33
C PRO A 691 3.89 8.82 -12.61
N ARG A 692 4.19 9.57 -13.68
CA ARG A 692 4.73 9.00 -14.93
C ARG A 692 6.21 8.66 -14.78
N GLY A 693 6.51 7.61 -14.02
CA GLY A 693 7.86 7.09 -13.75
C GLY A 693 7.91 6.33 -12.42
N ASP A 694 8.95 5.51 -12.22
CA ASP A 694 9.10 4.68 -11.01
C ASP A 694 9.59 5.49 -9.77
N LEU A 695 8.78 6.47 -9.38
CA LEU A 695 8.96 7.32 -8.22
C LEU A 695 8.02 6.88 -7.09
N ASP A 696 8.54 6.76 -5.87
CA ASP A 696 7.82 6.17 -4.72
C ASP A 696 6.86 7.16 -4.03
N VAL A 697 6.11 7.91 -4.83
CA VAL A 697 5.25 9.03 -4.42
C VAL A 697 3.88 8.90 -5.10
N LEU A 698 2.83 9.35 -4.43
CA LEU A 698 1.51 9.55 -5.03
C LEU A 698 1.29 11.05 -5.23
N ILE A 699 0.82 11.45 -6.41
CA ILE A 699 0.49 12.85 -6.68
C ILE A 699 -0.95 13.09 -6.24
N LEU A 700 -1.21 14.12 -5.44
CA LEU A 700 -2.55 14.65 -5.19
C LEU A 700 -2.73 15.93 -6.02
N PRO A 701 -3.47 15.88 -7.15
CA PRO A 701 -3.67 17.06 -7.98
C PRO A 701 -4.73 17.96 -7.34
N GLN A 702 -4.43 19.25 -7.20
CA GLN A 702 -5.34 20.27 -6.69
C GLN A 702 -5.62 21.33 -7.76
N LEU A 703 -6.88 21.75 -7.90
CA LEU A 703 -7.30 22.88 -8.72
C LEU A 703 -7.56 24.09 -7.81
N GLU A 704 -7.03 25.25 -8.14
CA GLU A 704 -7.46 26.50 -7.52
C GLU A 704 -8.49 27.21 -8.42
N HIS A 705 -9.58 27.68 -7.82
CA HIS A 705 -10.60 28.43 -8.52
C HIS A 705 -11.16 29.56 -7.63
N CYS A 706 -11.88 30.50 -8.26
CA CYS A 706 -12.63 31.53 -7.54
C CYS A 706 -14.04 31.00 -7.29
N SER A 707 -14.45 30.85 -6.03
CA SER A 707 -15.82 30.44 -5.68
C SER A 707 -16.45 31.39 -4.66
N SER A 708 -17.75 31.22 -4.47
CA SER A 708 -18.55 31.87 -3.42
C SER A 708 -19.59 30.84 -2.96
N LEU A 709 -20.10 30.98 -1.74
CA LEU A 709 -20.91 29.95 -1.06
C LEU A 709 -22.18 29.58 -1.84
N LYS A 710 -22.69 30.50 -2.68
CA LYS A 710 -23.86 30.32 -3.55
C LYS A 710 -23.57 30.69 -5.00
N MET A 711 -22.34 30.46 -5.47
CA MET A 711 -21.85 30.76 -6.83
C MET A 711 -22.88 30.47 -7.94
N ASN A 712 -23.44 29.26 -8.00
CA ASN A 712 -24.41 28.88 -9.03
C ASN A 712 -25.73 29.67 -8.96
N THR A 713 -26.14 30.12 -7.77
CA THR A 713 -27.34 30.96 -7.61
C THR A 713 -27.08 32.38 -8.14
N TRP A 714 -25.94 32.98 -7.79
CA TRP A 714 -25.57 34.31 -8.26
C TRP A 714 -25.31 34.35 -9.77
N LEU A 715 -24.56 33.38 -10.31
CA LEU A 715 -24.38 33.22 -11.75
C LEU A 715 -25.73 33.02 -12.46
N GLY A 716 -26.64 32.22 -11.90
CA GLY A 716 -27.99 32.03 -12.45
C GLY A 716 -28.80 33.33 -12.52
N ILE A 717 -28.75 34.16 -11.47
CA ILE A 717 -29.42 35.47 -11.45
C ILE A 717 -28.79 36.43 -12.48
N VAL A 718 -27.45 36.53 -12.51
CA VAL A 718 -26.73 37.41 -13.43
C VAL A 718 -26.97 36.96 -14.88
N TYR A 719 -26.66 35.72 -15.23
CA TYR A 719 -26.84 35.19 -16.59
C TYR A 719 -28.31 35.18 -17.04
N GLY A 720 -29.27 34.93 -16.14
CA GLY A 720 -30.68 35.06 -16.44
C GLY A 720 -31.08 36.49 -16.80
N SER A 721 -30.63 37.48 -16.02
CA SER A 721 -30.91 38.90 -16.32
C SER A 721 -30.28 39.39 -17.62
N LYS A 722 -29.03 38.97 -17.92
CA LYS A 722 -28.38 39.25 -19.21
C LYS A 722 -29.07 38.53 -20.36
N GLY A 723 -29.44 37.26 -20.19
CA GLY A 723 -30.12 36.46 -21.22
C GLY A 723 -31.45 37.06 -21.66
N LEU A 724 -32.25 37.56 -20.71
CA LEU A 724 -33.49 38.28 -21.02
C LEU A 724 -33.23 39.58 -21.81
N LEU A 725 -32.21 40.35 -21.42
CA LEU A 725 -31.80 41.57 -22.12
C LEU A 725 -31.28 41.28 -23.55
N LEU A 726 -30.52 40.19 -23.72
CA LEU A 726 -30.03 39.70 -25.02
C LEU A 726 -31.19 39.33 -25.96
N LEU A 727 -32.16 38.56 -25.48
CA LEU A 727 -33.34 38.13 -26.24
C LEU A 727 -34.21 39.33 -26.64
N LEU A 728 -34.44 40.27 -25.71
CA LEU A 728 -35.19 41.49 -25.99
C LEU A 728 -34.48 42.36 -27.05
N GLY A 729 -33.15 42.46 -27.02
CA GLY A 729 -32.39 43.19 -28.02
C GLY A 729 -32.41 42.53 -29.41
N ILE A 730 -32.37 41.19 -29.51
CA ILE A 730 -32.57 40.48 -30.77
C ILE A 730 -33.97 40.79 -31.34
N PHE A 731 -35.02 40.69 -30.51
CA PHE A 731 -36.40 40.96 -30.93
C PHE A 731 -36.56 42.38 -31.50
N LEU A 732 -36.05 43.39 -30.81
CA LEU A 732 -36.12 44.78 -31.28
C LEU A 732 -35.27 45.04 -32.53
N ALA A 733 -34.13 44.35 -32.68
CA ALA A 733 -33.31 44.41 -33.89
C ALA A 733 -33.99 43.74 -35.10
N TYR A 734 -34.80 42.70 -34.88
CA TYR A 734 -35.63 42.07 -35.90
C TYR A 734 -36.77 43.01 -36.36
N GLU A 735 -37.50 43.62 -35.43
CA GLU A 735 -38.59 44.55 -35.74
C GLU A 735 -38.10 45.80 -36.51
N THR A 736 -36.93 46.34 -36.13
CA THR A 736 -36.40 47.57 -36.75
C THR A 736 -35.69 47.38 -38.10
N LYS A 737 -35.47 46.15 -38.57
CA LYS A 737 -34.66 45.83 -39.77
C LYS A 737 -35.12 46.53 -41.07
N SER A 738 -36.43 46.71 -41.23
CA SER A 738 -37.09 47.22 -42.44
C SER A 738 -37.06 48.75 -42.52
N VAL A 739 -36.76 49.46 -41.43
CA VAL A 739 -36.94 50.91 -41.33
C VAL A 739 -35.75 51.68 -41.90
N SER A 740 -35.73 51.88 -43.22
CA SER A 740 -34.74 52.74 -43.88
C SER A 740 -35.08 54.22 -43.72
N THR A 741 -34.22 54.98 -43.03
CA THR A 741 -34.24 56.46 -43.06
C THR A 741 -32.84 57.04 -43.23
N GLU A 742 -32.72 58.06 -44.08
CA GLU A 742 -31.47 58.73 -44.42
C GLU A 742 -30.76 59.38 -43.22
N LYS A 743 -31.52 59.74 -42.18
CA LYS A 743 -31.01 60.31 -40.93
C LYS A 743 -30.27 59.30 -40.03
N ILE A 744 -30.44 57.98 -40.21
CA ILE A 744 -29.93 56.94 -39.28
C ILE A 744 -29.36 55.74 -40.07
N ASN A 745 -28.21 55.93 -40.71
CA ASN A 745 -27.61 54.94 -41.63
C ASN A 745 -26.98 53.70 -40.95
N ASP A 746 -26.92 53.63 -39.62
CA ASP A 746 -26.06 52.69 -38.88
C ASP A 746 -26.81 51.53 -38.19
N HIS A 747 -28.14 51.59 -38.12
CA HIS A 747 -28.95 50.70 -37.28
C HIS A 747 -28.85 49.21 -37.67
N ARG A 748 -28.71 48.89 -38.96
CA ARG A 748 -28.54 47.50 -39.43
C ARG A 748 -27.22 46.88 -38.96
N ALA A 749 -26.15 47.66 -38.89
CA ALA A 749 -24.86 47.20 -38.36
C ALA A 749 -24.95 46.90 -36.86
N VAL A 750 -25.62 47.76 -36.10
CA VAL A 750 -25.91 47.55 -34.67
C VAL A 750 -26.75 46.29 -34.45
N GLY A 751 -27.78 46.05 -35.25
CA GLY A 751 -28.59 44.83 -35.18
C GLY A 751 -27.79 43.55 -35.43
N MET A 752 -26.89 43.54 -36.42
CA MET A 752 -25.99 42.40 -36.69
C MET A 752 -24.98 42.17 -35.56
N ALA A 753 -24.42 43.24 -34.98
CA ALA A 753 -23.53 43.13 -33.82
C ALA A 753 -24.25 42.56 -32.59
N ILE A 754 -25.46 43.06 -32.29
CA ILE A 754 -26.33 42.54 -31.21
C ILE A 754 -26.59 41.05 -31.38
N TYR A 755 -26.95 40.60 -32.59
CA TYR A 755 -27.21 39.18 -32.87
C TYR A 755 -25.96 38.32 -32.61
N ASN A 756 -24.80 38.73 -33.12
CA ASN A 756 -23.54 38.01 -32.93
C ASN A 756 -23.13 37.90 -31.45
N VAL A 757 -23.18 39.01 -30.71
CA VAL A 757 -22.88 39.03 -29.27
C VAL A 757 -23.85 38.12 -28.51
N ALA A 758 -25.14 38.20 -28.80
CA ALA A 758 -26.16 37.41 -28.11
C ALA A 758 -25.99 35.91 -28.31
N VAL A 759 -25.75 35.46 -29.56
CA VAL A 759 -25.54 34.03 -29.87
C VAL A 759 -24.28 33.50 -29.18
N LEU A 760 -23.16 34.23 -29.25
CA LEU A 760 -21.91 33.81 -28.59
C LEU A 760 -22.07 33.72 -27.06
N CYS A 761 -22.67 34.72 -26.42
CA CYS A 761 -22.87 34.72 -24.97
C CYS A 761 -23.83 33.61 -24.50
N LEU A 762 -24.94 33.37 -25.22
CA LEU A 762 -25.92 32.33 -24.86
C LEU A 762 -25.37 30.90 -25.01
N ILE A 763 -24.39 30.68 -25.90
CA ILE A 763 -23.71 29.38 -26.05
C ILE A 763 -22.59 29.23 -25.01
N THR A 764 -21.73 30.24 -24.82
CA THR A 764 -20.53 30.11 -23.97
C THR A 764 -20.84 30.06 -22.47
N ALA A 765 -21.84 30.80 -21.98
CA ALA A 765 -22.18 30.84 -20.55
C ALA A 765 -22.52 29.46 -19.94
N PRO A 766 -23.39 28.62 -20.53
CA PRO A 766 -23.63 27.26 -20.01
C PRO A 766 -22.44 26.32 -20.22
N VAL A 767 -21.71 26.43 -21.33
CA VAL A 767 -20.54 25.57 -21.62
C VAL A 767 -19.42 25.76 -20.58
N THR A 768 -19.13 27.01 -20.21
CA THR A 768 -18.08 27.35 -19.23
C THR A 768 -18.44 26.96 -17.80
N MET A 769 -19.74 26.96 -17.47
CA MET A 769 -20.26 26.41 -16.21
C MET A 769 -20.09 24.88 -16.12
N ILE A 770 -20.32 24.15 -17.22
CA ILE A 770 -20.18 22.68 -17.26
C ILE A 770 -18.69 22.27 -17.23
N LEU A 771 -17.82 23.02 -17.91
CA LEU A 771 -16.38 22.72 -18.01
C LEU A 771 -15.54 23.30 -16.87
N SER A 772 -16.14 23.65 -15.73
CA SER A 772 -15.48 24.34 -14.62
C SER A 772 -14.27 23.58 -14.04
N SER A 773 -14.28 22.25 -14.06
CA SER A 773 -13.16 21.40 -13.62
C SER A 773 -12.01 21.28 -14.63
N GLN A 774 -12.15 21.85 -15.83
CA GLN A 774 -11.13 21.85 -16.89
C GLN A 774 -10.69 23.29 -17.21
N GLN A 775 -9.70 23.80 -16.45
CA GLN A 775 -9.18 25.18 -16.57
C GLN A 775 -8.86 25.60 -18.02
N ASP A 776 -8.03 24.84 -18.75
CA ASP A 776 -7.65 25.16 -20.14
C ASP A 776 -8.87 25.32 -21.06
N ALA A 777 -9.84 24.39 -20.96
CA ALA A 777 -11.04 24.42 -21.80
C ALA A 777 -11.97 25.57 -21.44
N SER A 778 -12.27 25.78 -20.14
CA SER A 778 -13.15 26.85 -19.68
C SER A 778 -12.55 28.24 -19.95
N PHE A 779 -11.24 28.40 -19.77
CA PHE A 779 -10.53 29.62 -20.17
C PHE A 779 -10.60 29.85 -21.68
N ALA A 780 -10.32 28.84 -22.51
CA ALA A 780 -10.36 28.97 -23.97
C ALA A 780 -11.76 29.38 -24.47
N PHE A 781 -12.82 28.70 -24.03
CA PHE A 781 -14.19 29.06 -24.43
C PHE A 781 -14.60 30.46 -23.95
N SER A 782 -14.29 30.83 -22.70
CA SER A 782 -14.58 32.16 -22.15
C SER A 782 -13.89 33.28 -22.94
N SER A 783 -12.56 33.17 -23.08
CA SER A 783 -11.72 34.21 -23.65
C SER A 783 -11.90 34.38 -25.16
N LEU A 784 -12.02 33.28 -25.92
CA LEU A 784 -12.28 33.37 -27.36
C LEU A 784 -13.66 33.97 -27.66
N ALA A 785 -14.68 33.68 -26.84
CA ALA A 785 -16.00 34.31 -27.00
C ALA A 785 -15.94 35.83 -26.75
N ILE A 786 -15.21 36.28 -25.72
CA ILE A 786 -14.96 37.71 -25.45
C ILE A 786 -14.22 38.36 -26.62
N VAL A 787 -13.13 37.74 -27.09
CA VAL A 787 -12.32 38.26 -28.21
C VAL A 787 -13.14 38.36 -29.49
N PHE A 788 -13.79 37.28 -29.94
CA PHE A 788 -14.56 37.30 -31.19
C PHE A 788 -15.79 38.23 -31.12
N SER A 789 -16.50 38.28 -29.99
CA SER A 789 -17.66 39.18 -29.85
C SER A 789 -17.25 40.66 -29.89
N ALA A 790 -16.14 41.03 -29.24
CA ALA A 790 -15.58 42.39 -29.30
C ALA A 790 -15.04 42.74 -30.69
N TYR A 791 -14.24 41.87 -31.31
CA TYR A 791 -13.68 42.09 -32.65
C TYR A 791 -14.78 42.28 -33.71
N ILE A 792 -15.78 41.39 -33.75
CA ILE A 792 -16.88 41.48 -34.72
C ILE A 792 -17.69 42.76 -34.49
N THR A 793 -17.96 43.13 -33.23
CA THR A 793 -18.67 44.37 -32.89
C THR A 793 -17.90 45.61 -33.38
N LEU A 794 -16.59 45.71 -33.10
CA LEU A 794 -15.76 46.82 -33.55
C LEU A 794 -15.68 46.89 -35.08
N VAL A 795 -15.44 45.76 -35.75
CA VAL A 795 -15.34 45.70 -37.21
C VAL A 795 -16.66 46.10 -37.87
N VAL A 796 -17.79 45.51 -37.46
CA VAL A 796 -19.12 45.78 -38.04
C VAL A 796 -19.56 47.24 -37.83
N LEU A 797 -19.25 47.84 -36.68
CA LEU A 797 -19.66 49.21 -36.37
C LEU A 797 -18.75 50.30 -36.94
N PHE A 798 -17.43 50.07 -37.07
CA PHE A 798 -16.48 51.13 -37.43
C PHE A 798 -15.88 50.99 -38.84
N VAL A 799 -15.64 49.77 -39.35
CA VAL A 799 -15.03 49.60 -40.69
C VAL A 799 -15.90 50.17 -41.82
N PRO A 800 -17.25 50.03 -41.83
CA PRO A 800 -18.09 50.69 -42.83
C PRO A 800 -18.00 52.23 -42.78
N LYS A 801 -17.78 52.81 -41.59
CA LYS A 801 -17.63 54.26 -41.40
C LYS A 801 -16.27 54.74 -41.90
N MET A 802 -15.19 54.08 -41.47
CA MET A 802 -13.82 54.35 -41.93
C MET A 802 -13.71 54.23 -43.45
N ARG A 803 -14.17 53.11 -44.03
CA ARG A 803 -14.14 52.88 -45.48
C ARG A 803 -14.89 53.95 -46.24
N ARG A 804 -16.14 54.27 -45.86
CA ARG A 804 -16.98 55.24 -46.60
C ARG A 804 -16.45 56.67 -46.55
N LEU A 805 -15.77 57.05 -45.46
CA LEU A 805 -15.11 58.36 -45.36
C LEU A 805 -13.86 58.41 -46.26
N ILE A 806 -12.97 57.43 -46.10
CA ILE A 806 -11.70 57.35 -46.85
C ILE A 806 -11.92 57.22 -48.36
N THR A 807 -12.87 56.39 -48.82
CA THR A 807 -13.09 56.16 -50.26
C THR A 807 -13.97 57.21 -50.96
N ARG A 808 -14.42 58.26 -50.25
CA ARG A 808 -15.16 59.38 -50.87
C ARG A 808 -14.42 60.71 -50.80
N GLY A 809 -13.58 60.91 -49.78
CA GLY A 809 -12.95 62.21 -49.52
C GLY A 809 -13.98 63.29 -49.17
N GLU A 810 -13.49 64.51 -48.95
CA GLU A 810 -14.31 65.67 -48.56
C GLU A 810 -14.95 66.38 -49.76
N TRP A 811 -14.49 66.05 -50.97
CA TRP A 811 -14.65 66.77 -52.25
C TRP A 811 -16.05 66.70 -52.91
N GLN A 812 -17.10 66.45 -52.15
CA GLN A 812 -18.51 66.58 -52.61
C GLN A 812 -19.42 67.32 -51.62
N SER A 813 -18.87 67.89 -50.54
CA SER A 813 -19.69 68.53 -49.49
C SER A 813 -20.06 70.00 -49.78
N GLU A 814 -19.22 70.77 -50.46
CA GLU A 814 -19.43 72.23 -50.65
C GLU A 814 -20.00 72.63 -52.02
N GLN A 815 -19.74 71.86 -53.09
CA GLN A 815 -20.16 72.23 -54.46
C GLN A 815 -21.65 72.02 -54.78
N GLN A 816 -22.42 71.35 -53.90
CA GLN A 816 -23.81 70.96 -54.22
C GLN A 816 -24.89 71.81 -53.52
N ASP A 817 -24.57 72.46 -52.40
CA ASP A 817 -25.51 73.34 -51.67
C ASP A 817 -25.54 74.79 -52.21
N THR A 818 -24.63 75.18 -53.12
CA THR A 818 -24.51 76.54 -53.67
C THR A 818 -25.22 76.78 -55.01
N LEU A 819 -25.82 75.74 -55.63
CA LEU A 819 -26.27 75.79 -57.04
C LEU A 819 -27.75 75.36 -57.25
N LYS A 820 -28.58 75.34 -56.20
CA LYS A 820 -30.03 75.02 -56.31
C LYS A 820 -30.98 75.96 -55.54
N THR A 821 -30.77 77.26 -55.63
CA THR A 821 -31.87 78.24 -55.51
C THR A 821 -32.32 78.68 -56.91
N GLY A 822 -33.23 77.91 -57.54
CA GLY A 822 -33.84 78.29 -58.81
C GLY A 822 -34.39 77.13 -59.66
N SER A 823 -35.73 77.07 -59.75
CA SER A 823 -36.55 76.48 -60.83
C SER A 823 -36.43 74.98 -61.23
N SER A 824 -37.60 74.37 -61.40
CA SER A 824 -37.94 73.36 -62.43
C SER A 824 -37.07 72.09 -62.62
N THR A 825 -37.11 71.15 -61.66
CA THR A 825 -36.88 69.70 -61.95
C THR A 825 -37.76 68.78 -61.08
N ASN A 826 -39.09 68.74 -61.31
CA ASN A 826 -40.00 67.83 -60.60
C ASN A 826 -40.64 66.71 -61.46
N ASN A 827 -40.62 66.81 -62.80
CA ASN A 827 -41.40 65.89 -63.64
C ASN A 827 -40.68 64.55 -63.91
N ASN A 828 -39.36 64.58 -64.17
CA ASN A 828 -38.63 63.43 -64.72
C ASN A 828 -38.58 62.19 -63.81
N GLU A 829 -38.57 62.34 -62.49
CA GLU A 829 -38.52 61.16 -61.59
C GLU A 829 -39.89 60.50 -61.41
N GLU A 830 -40.98 61.29 -61.36
CA GLU A 830 -42.33 60.76 -61.26
C GLU A 830 -42.75 60.06 -62.56
N GLU A 831 -42.39 60.62 -63.72
CA GLU A 831 -42.61 59.99 -65.03
C GLU A 831 -41.83 58.67 -65.15
N LYS A 832 -40.56 58.64 -64.71
CA LYS A 832 -39.74 57.42 -64.73
C LYS A 832 -40.26 56.32 -63.80
N SER A 833 -40.83 56.68 -62.65
CA SER A 833 -41.50 55.72 -61.75
C SER A 833 -42.74 55.11 -62.42
N ARG A 834 -43.60 55.93 -63.03
CA ARG A 834 -44.81 55.46 -63.75
C ARG A 834 -44.48 54.61 -64.97
N LEU A 835 -43.33 54.82 -65.60
CA LEU A 835 -42.86 54.03 -66.74
C LEU A 835 -42.40 52.62 -66.30
N LEU A 836 -41.65 52.52 -65.19
CA LEU A 836 -41.26 51.25 -64.57
C LEU A 836 -42.44 50.44 -64.03
N GLU A 837 -43.52 51.09 -63.57
CA GLU A 837 -44.76 50.42 -63.17
C GLU A 837 -45.49 49.80 -64.37
N ARG A 838 -45.48 50.47 -65.54
CA ARG A 838 -46.02 49.89 -66.79
C ARG A 838 -45.18 48.71 -67.28
N GLU A 839 -43.86 48.84 -67.31
CA GLU A 839 -42.96 47.73 -67.69
C GLU A 839 -43.17 46.50 -66.79
N ASN A 840 -43.35 46.67 -65.48
CA ASN A 840 -43.68 45.56 -64.58
C ASN A 840 -45.07 44.93 -64.84
N GLN A 841 -46.09 45.72 -65.17
CA GLN A 841 -47.41 45.19 -65.53
C GLN A 841 -47.40 44.45 -66.88
N GLU A 842 -46.61 44.94 -67.84
CA GLU A 842 -46.44 44.31 -69.14
C GLU A 842 -45.60 43.01 -69.06
N LEU A 843 -44.50 43.03 -68.29
CA LEU A 843 -43.75 41.82 -67.92
C LEU A 843 -44.64 40.80 -67.18
N GLY A 844 -45.51 41.25 -66.27
CA GLY A 844 -46.48 40.39 -65.59
C GLY A 844 -47.46 39.70 -66.55
N ARG A 845 -47.95 40.42 -67.56
CA ARG A 845 -48.77 39.82 -68.64
C ARG A 845 -47.99 38.84 -69.50
N ILE A 846 -46.74 39.18 -69.87
CA ILE A 846 -45.88 38.29 -70.67
C ILE A 846 -45.59 37.00 -69.89
N ILE A 847 -45.31 37.08 -68.59
CA ILE A 847 -45.12 35.91 -67.73
C ILE A 847 -46.37 35.03 -67.72
N ALA A 848 -47.57 35.60 -67.51
CA ALA A 848 -48.82 34.84 -67.55
C ALA A 848 -49.06 34.14 -68.91
N GLU A 849 -48.83 34.83 -70.03
CA GLU A 849 -48.92 34.24 -71.38
C GLU A 849 -47.91 33.08 -71.58
N LYS A 850 -46.70 33.19 -71.02
CA LYS A 850 -45.71 32.10 -71.08
C LYS A 850 -46.08 30.94 -70.16
N GLU A 851 -46.63 31.19 -68.97
CA GLU A 851 -47.12 30.13 -68.09
C GLU A 851 -48.30 29.37 -68.70
N GLU A 852 -49.24 30.06 -69.35
CA GLU A 852 -50.34 29.45 -70.09
C GLU A 852 -49.84 28.55 -71.24
N ARG A 853 -48.90 29.04 -72.07
CA ARG A 853 -48.27 28.20 -73.12
C ARG A 853 -47.46 27.03 -72.55
N VAL A 854 -46.81 27.20 -71.40
CA VAL A 854 -46.13 26.09 -70.69
C VAL A 854 -47.14 25.07 -70.16
N MET A 855 -48.34 25.51 -69.77
CA MET A 855 -49.44 24.64 -69.35
C MET A 855 -50.03 23.87 -70.55
N GLU A 856 -50.28 24.53 -71.68
CA GLU A 856 -50.66 23.87 -72.94
C GLU A 856 -49.60 22.85 -73.39
N LEU A 857 -48.31 23.22 -73.43
CA LEU A 857 -47.24 22.31 -73.83
C LEU A 857 -47.12 21.11 -72.87
N ARG A 858 -47.33 21.30 -71.57
CA ARG A 858 -47.44 20.20 -70.59
C ARG A 858 -48.68 19.32 -70.83
N GLN A 859 -49.78 19.89 -71.32
CA GLN A 859 -51.00 19.15 -71.66
C GLN A 859 -50.84 18.35 -72.96
N GLN A 860 -50.16 18.91 -73.98
CA GLN A 860 -49.77 18.21 -75.21
C GLN A 860 -48.73 17.09 -74.94
N LEU A 861 -47.80 17.30 -74.01
CA LEU A 861 -46.86 16.25 -73.56
C LEU A 861 -47.55 15.14 -72.76
N ARG A 862 -48.67 15.45 -72.08
CA ARG A 862 -49.52 14.44 -71.40
C ARG A 862 -50.38 13.65 -72.39
N SER A 863 -50.95 14.28 -73.41
CA SER A 863 -51.73 13.57 -74.44
C SER A 863 -50.85 12.69 -75.35
N ARG A 864 -49.58 13.04 -75.56
CA ARG A 864 -48.59 12.19 -76.26
C ARG A 864 -48.03 11.00 -75.44
N ARG A 865 -48.52 10.71 -74.23
CA ARG A 865 -48.03 9.59 -73.39
C ARG A 865 -49.15 8.77 -72.72
N ARG A 866 -49.83 7.92 -73.49
CA ARG A 866 -50.31 6.57 -73.08
C ARG A 866 -50.66 5.71 -74.33
N PRO A 867 -50.74 4.36 -74.23
CA PRO A 867 -50.17 3.50 -75.27
C PRO A 867 -51.17 2.73 -76.16
N SER A 868 -50.61 2.20 -77.25
CA SER A 868 -51.09 1.04 -78.01
C SER A 868 -49.87 0.13 -78.28
N VAL A 869 -49.95 -1.21 -78.32
CA VAL A 869 -51.06 -2.10 -77.94
C VAL A 869 -50.48 -3.47 -77.49
N THR A 870 -51.31 -4.28 -76.84
CA THR A 870 -51.15 -5.71 -76.49
C THR A 870 -50.51 -6.58 -77.61
N THR A 871 -49.91 -7.76 -77.36
CA THR A 871 -50.28 -8.84 -76.41
C THR A 871 -49.16 -9.90 -76.25
N ARG A 872 -49.26 -10.79 -75.24
CA ARG A 872 -48.68 -12.16 -75.12
C ARG A 872 -47.16 -12.28 -74.89
N ASP A 873 -46.63 -13.31 -74.21
CA ASP A 873 -47.26 -14.43 -73.47
C ASP A 873 -46.38 -14.97 -72.29
N ASN A 874 -47.04 -15.58 -71.29
CA ASN A 874 -46.65 -16.69 -70.40
C ASN A 874 -45.36 -16.77 -69.52
N CYS A 875 -45.58 -17.43 -68.37
CA CYS A 875 -44.71 -18.32 -67.57
C CYS A 875 -43.48 -17.83 -66.77
N SER A 876 -43.66 -17.85 -65.44
CA SER A 876 -42.99 -18.76 -64.47
C SER A 876 -41.46 -18.84 -64.30
N GLU A 877 -41.06 -18.66 -63.02
CA GLU A 877 -39.96 -19.31 -62.27
C GLU A 877 -38.45 -19.03 -62.56
N ASN A 878 -37.80 -18.52 -61.49
CA ASN A 878 -36.48 -18.89 -60.92
C ASN A 878 -35.11 -18.51 -61.56
N HIS A 879 -34.23 -18.00 -60.67
CA HIS A 879 -32.74 -18.10 -60.59
C HIS A 879 -31.78 -17.05 -61.24
N PHE A 880 -30.54 -17.04 -60.72
CA PHE A 880 -29.35 -16.13 -60.87
C PHE A 880 -28.25 -16.74 -61.83
N PRO A 881 -26.92 -16.32 -61.96
CA PRO A 881 -26.06 -15.17 -61.50
C PRO A 881 -25.00 -14.56 -62.54
N ASN A 882 -24.15 -13.58 -62.13
CA ASN A 882 -22.67 -13.25 -62.36
C ASN A 882 -21.81 -13.59 -63.65
N SER A 883 -20.54 -13.16 -63.94
CA SER A 883 -19.61 -11.96 -63.83
C SER A 883 -18.10 -12.36 -64.09
N SER A 884 -17.04 -11.60 -64.51
CA SER A 884 -16.71 -10.31 -65.23
C SER A 884 -15.15 -10.01 -65.28
N GLY A 885 -14.53 -9.43 -66.34
CA GLY A 885 -13.08 -8.98 -66.46
C GLY A 885 -12.59 -8.70 -67.93
N ALA A 886 -11.36 -8.37 -68.38
CA ALA A 886 -10.07 -7.70 -67.95
C ALA A 886 -9.09 -7.59 -69.23
N VAL A 887 -7.82 -7.10 -69.41
CA VAL A 887 -6.62 -6.52 -68.68
C VAL A 887 -5.65 -5.74 -69.67
N SER A 888 -4.80 -4.77 -69.21
CA SER A 888 -3.48 -4.26 -69.82
C SER A 888 -3.51 -3.34 -71.10
N SER A 889 -2.49 -2.68 -71.72
CA SER A 889 -1.00 -2.33 -71.58
C SER A 889 -0.63 -1.13 -72.56
N LEU A 890 0.58 -0.58 -72.94
CA LEU A 890 2.05 -0.70 -72.69
C LEU A 890 2.93 0.54 -73.21
N TYR A 891 3.97 1.00 -72.46
CA TYR A 891 5.32 1.65 -72.75
C TYR A 891 5.72 3.00 -73.50
N GLN A 892 6.89 3.54 -73.02
CA GLN A 892 7.90 4.54 -73.53
C GLN A 892 7.82 6.07 -73.14
N PRO A 893 8.97 6.84 -73.05
CA PRO A 893 9.24 7.71 -71.86
C PRO A 893 9.84 9.14 -72.04
N GLY A 894 9.91 9.94 -70.95
CA GLY A 894 10.78 11.15 -70.81
C GLY A 894 10.58 11.99 -69.52
N LEU A 895 11.65 12.20 -68.72
CA LEU A 895 11.69 12.97 -67.43
C LEU A 895 11.54 14.50 -67.60
N PRO A 896 11.34 15.33 -66.53
CA PRO A 896 11.24 15.06 -65.06
C PRO A 896 9.92 15.63 -64.46
N LEU A 897 9.58 15.86 -63.17
CA LEU A 897 9.89 15.53 -61.74
C LEU A 897 8.61 16.02 -60.96
N ALA A 898 8.27 15.90 -59.66
CA ALA A 898 8.45 15.07 -58.44
C ALA A 898 7.40 15.63 -57.42
N ARG A 899 6.92 15.02 -56.32
CA ARG A 899 7.05 13.73 -55.60
C ARG A 899 5.70 13.52 -54.83
N CYS A 900 5.11 12.33 -54.71
CA CYS A 900 5.27 11.33 -53.62
C CYS A 900 4.91 11.83 -52.20
N LEU A 901 4.25 11.10 -51.27
CA LEU A 901 3.69 9.72 -51.14
C LEU A 901 2.87 9.66 -49.78
N VAL A 902 2.06 8.68 -49.31
CA VAL A 902 1.57 7.32 -49.68
C VAL A 902 0.31 6.94 -48.82
N ALA A 903 -0.45 5.90 -49.21
CA ALA A 903 -1.33 4.92 -48.48
C ALA A 903 -2.20 5.32 -47.25
N GLU A 904 -3.46 4.88 -47.06
CA GLU A 904 -4.13 3.52 -47.14
C GLU A 904 -3.75 2.55 -45.99
N GLY A 905 -4.62 1.68 -45.42
CA GLY A 905 -6.05 1.33 -45.55
C GLY A 905 -6.46 0.50 -44.30
N GLY A 906 -7.59 -0.21 -44.14
CA GLY A 906 -8.79 -0.49 -44.94
C GLY A 906 -9.42 -1.86 -44.54
N ASP A 907 -10.76 -2.01 -44.60
CA ASP A 907 -11.56 -3.28 -44.57
C ASP A 907 -11.78 -4.07 -43.23
N LYS A 908 -12.91 -4.77 -42.96
CA LYS A 908 -14.24 -4.90 -43.64
C LYS A 908 -15.37 -5.53 -42.76
N LEU A 909 -16.63 -5.35 -43.22
CA LEU A 909 -17.86 -6.17 -43.00
C LEU A 909 -18.48 -6.30 -41.58
N GLY A 910 -19.81 -6.34 -41.38
CA GLY A 910 -20.92 -5.90 -42.26
C GLY A 910 -22.31 -6.56 -42.03
N ARG A 911 -23.37 -5.72 -41.88
CA ARG A 911 -24.84 -6.04 -42.02
C ARG A 911 -25.46 -6.95 -40.91
N ASN A 912 -26.79 -6.98 -40.64
CA ASN A 912 -27.97 -6.41 -41.34
C ASN A 912 -29.22 -6.20 -40.44
N SER A 913 -30.14 -5.32 -40.88
CA SER A 913 -31.64 -5.36 -40.77
C SER A 913 -32.45 -4.98 -39.51
N CYS A 914 -33.55 -4.25 -39.80
CA CYS A 914 -34.92 -4.22 -39.22
C CYS A 914 -35.27 -3.61 -37.84
N ASP A 915 -35.97 -2.46 -37.93
CA ASP A 915 -37.30 -2.18 -37.33
C ASP A 915 -37.42 -2.01 -35.79
N GLY A 916 -38.58 -1.50 -35.32
CA GLY A 916 -38.97 -1.51 -33.89
C GLY A 916 -39.09 -0.14 -33.22
N SER A 917 -40.31 0.40 -33.21
CA SER A 917 -40.71 1.63 -32.51
C SER A 917 -40.57 1.61 -30.96
N ARG A 918 -40.56 2.82 -30.36
CA ARG A 918 -41.02 3.22 -29.00
C ARG A 918 -40.09 3.15 -27.76
N VAL A 919 -39.77 4.35 -27.25
CA VAL A 919 -40.13 4.89 -25.90
C VAL A 919 -39.50 4.30 -24.61
N HIS A 920 -38.61 5.12 -24.03
CA HIS A 920 -38.41 5.46 -22.60
C HIS A 920 -37.96 4.44 -21.52
N LEU A 921 -36.93 4.92 -20.78
CA LEU A 921 -36.71 4.91 -19.31
C LEU A 921 -36.03 3.73 -18.58
N LEU A 922 -34.91 4.13 -17.94
CA LEU A 922 -34.51 3.91 -16.54
C LEU A 922 -33.62 2.73 -16.11
N TYR A 923 -32.83 3.05 -15.07
CA TYR A 923 -31.99 2.24 -14.19
C TYR A 923 -30.88 1.36 -14.80
N LYS A 924 -29.66 1.89 -14.75
CA LYS A 924 -28.84 1.58 -13.56
C LYS A 924 -28.05 2.80 -13.09
#